data_AF-A0AAW1T6G1-F1
#
_entry.id   AF-A0AAW1T6G1-F1
#
_cell.length_a   1.000
_cell.length_b   1.000
_cell.length_c   1.000
_cell.angle_alpha   90.00
_cell.angle_beta   90.00
_cell.angle_gamma   90.00
#
_symmetry.space_group_name_H-M   'P 1'
#
loop_
_entity.id
_entity.type
_entity.pdbx_description
1 polymer ?
#
loop_
_entity_poly.entity_id
_entity_poly.type
_entity_poly.pdbx_seq_one_letter_code
_entity_poly.pdbx_strand_id
1 'polypeptide(L)'
;MAVYGLDDSDLDEFLESESSASENGSPALLLALQPKAAEPLQPLLTTVSLRGPDASHIGEAAQDACKIVPANRWGADTGWEGERTQAPKRFGSFIGDAELFDADLFGSPQQEASAMDAQQRLLLEGCWEALSHSSTAAGLTGDAAKGVAVTVGISYTEYYLNYRHQGLTAYTATSGTLSVVCGRLSFTLGLKGPSISIDTACSSSLVGAHIACTSFLSETCQRALVCGVNLTMRAETTAVLAKAGMLAQDGRCKTLDSSADGYMRGEACVVHLLETQMPDAGSPGKDSHALVIRGTSVNQDGRSSSLTAPNGPSQQAVIRSALGVSSISPGSISTLEMHGTGTSLGDPIEMGAAFAVLQDLAVEGHAARSLGVSNVILSGPAMLPNLSENGTSSLGPSSIRAQQSPARAVLDCTVDCIAGSAEVGTGNSMRPEAPGSWDSHAGSSPVMHGYLQSIHQPQHFTRHSSSGPGQSGMPIPRVEPQELLEIVSNVLGKEAAADEPLMEAGLDSIGAVELKNAVSAKFGVELPATVTFDYPSIAALATYLATRMAPMQESMYGAEDLCTPVPLERWDLQALSAEDDVLRSGMLRAAYFLGRVDLFDDGAFRQSKSEAVAMDPQTRVLLEQSFAALQDMKGGLAGTSPASTGVYVGCVWQEYALFLEHQNVKPTVSILTGSGFNFMIGRVSYTLGLQGPCIGMDTACSSSLVAAHLASTGLVNGESSSALAAGINLMLVPDTSINLARLGALSPDGHSKTFEASANGYARGEGCIVYGFARTRDAMQPGRQAEAVLLGSAYNQAGRSSGLTAPNGPAQTALVRTALRAAALRPQDLAFVSMHGTGTPLGDPIEVGALGQALAGTPKHFSRATLGSVKACYGHSEGSAGAHGALLALCLLQQQAAAPTMHLRNLNPYVEAAFADTKRACNASTTPPREVAPVLEEGLMAGVSSFGMSGVNAHGIFAKVPAGQQEAQAVRPVSERSMVLCCLERQQNAA
;
A
#
# COMPACT_ATOMS: atom_id res chain seq x y z
N MET A 1 -28.32 -9.49 -1.79
CA MET A 1 -29.50 -9.00 -2.54
C MET A 1 -29.36 -9.22 -4.04
N ALA A 2 -28.29 -8.77 -4.69
CA ALA A 2 -28.03 -9.09 -6.10
C ALA A 2 -27.86 -10.61 -6.36
N VAL A 3 -27.21 -11.35 -5.46
CA VAL A 3 -27.17 -12.84 -5.44
C VAL A 3 -28.57 -13.50 -5.32
N TYR A 4 -29.57 -12.76 -4.83
CA TYR A 4 -30.92 -13.28 -4.51
C TYR A 4 -32.06 -12.63 -5.32
N GLY A 5 -31.78 -11.60 -6.15
CA GLY A 5 -32.78 -10.88 -6.96
C GLY A 5 -33.79 -10.04 -6.17
N LEU A 6 -33.46 -9.61 -4.95
CA LEU A 6 -34.35 -8.88 -4.03
C LEU A 6 -34.07 -7.36 -4.06
N ASP A 7 -35.12 -6.54 -3.97
CA ASP A 7 -35.02 -5.08 -3.86
C ASP A 7 -35.13 -4.59 -2.39
N ASP A 8 -34.86 -3.29 -2.15
CA ASP A 8 -34.84 -2.72 -0.78
C ASP A 8 -36.17 -2.93 -0.03
N SER A 9 -37.30 -3.12 -0.71
CA SER A 9 -38.60 -3.36 -0.08
C SER A 9 -38.77 -4.81 0.41
N ASP A 10 -38.12 -5.76 -0.26
CA ASP A 10 -38.10 -7.18 0.15
C ASP A 10 -37.27 -7.43 1.41
N LEU A 11 -36.24 -6.59 1.68
CA LEU A 11 -35.44 -6.70 2.91
C LEU A 11 -36.23 -6.25 4.14
N ASP A 12 -36.99 -5.17 4.00
CA ASP A 12 -37.87 -4.66 5.05
C ASP A 12 -38.97 -5.67 5.36
N GLU A 13 -39.54 -6.32 4.34
CA GLU A 13 -40.55 -7.38 4.52
C GLU A 13 -39.94 -8.66 5.15
N PHE A 14 -38.73 -9.05 4.75
CA PHE A 14 -37.99 -10.18 5.32
C PHE A 14 -37.67 -9.96 6.80
N LEU A 15 -37.17 -8.76 7.17
CA LEU A 15 -36.81 -8.41 8.55
C LEU A 15 -38.03 -8.15 9.44
N GLU A 16 -39.16 -7.67 8.89
CA GLU A 16 -40.41 -7.54 9.65
C GLU A 16 -41.05 -8.92 9.92
N SER A 17 -40.87 -9.91 9.03
CA SER A 17 -41.46 -11.25 9.18
C SER A 17 -40.89 -12.06 10.36
N GLU A 18 -39.60 -11.90 10.69
CA GLU A 18 -38.97 -12.57 11.85
C GLU A 18 -39.47 -12.05 13.21
N SER A 19 -40.08 -10.86 13.26
CA SER A 19 -40.68 -10.34 14.50
C SER A 19 -41.96 -11.09 14.93
N SER A 20 -42.49 -11.95 14.07
CA SER A 20 -43.77 -12.66 14.28
C SER A 20 -43.65 -14.17 14.55
N ALA A 21 -42.45 -14.76 14.45
CA ALA A 21 -42.25 -16.20 14.59
C ALA A 21 -41.85 -16.60 16.03
N SER A 22 -42.79 -17.21 16.75
CA SER A 22 -42.59 -17.76 18.09
C SER A 22 -41.69 -19.02 18.09
N GLU A 23 -40.64 -18.99 18.93
CA GLU A 23 -39.98 -20.07 19.71
C GLU A 23 -39.69 -21.47 19.13
N ASN A 24 -39.94 -21.80 17.87
CA ASN A 24 -39.46 -23.06 17.29
C ASN A 24 -38.86 -22.83 15.90
N GLY A 25 -37.55 -22.53 15.88
CA GLY A 25 -36.77 -22.36 14.65
C GLY A 25 -36.74 -23.64 13.82
N SER A 26 -37.38 -23.62 12.65
CA SER A 26 -37.26 -24.72 11.68
C SER A 26 -35.98 -24.56 10.84
N PRO A 27 -35.18 -25.63 10.62
CA PRO A 27 -33.98 -25.60 9.77
C PRO A 27 -34.26 -25.46 8.27
N ALA A 28 -35.53 -25.35 7.84
CA ALA A 28 -35.92 -25.49 6.44
C ALA A 28 -35.69 -24.21 5.60
N LEU A 29 -35.70 -23.02 6.21
CA LEU A 29 -35.59 -21.76 5.46
C LEU A 29 -34.13 -21.37 5.12
N LEU A 30 -33.17 -21.79 5.96
CA LEU A 30 -31.72 -21.65 5.69
C LEU A 30 -31.27 -22.52 4.49
N LEU A 31 -32.00 -23.59 4.18
CA LEU A 31 -31.82 -24.42 3.00
C LEU A 31 -32.49 -23.84 1.74
N ALA A 32 -33.45 -22.91 1.88
CA ALA A 32 -34.12 -22.25 0.76
C ALA A 32 -33.35 -21.01 0.24
N LEU A 33 -32.42 -20.48 1.04
CA LEU A 33 -31.49 -19.40 0.68
C LEU A 33 -30.14 -19.92 0.14
N GLN A 34 -30.14 -21.08 -0.52
CA GLN A 34 -29.00 -21.43 -1.35
C GLN A 34 -28.91 -20.40 -2.48
N PRO A 35 -27.74 -19.74 -2.68
CA PRO A 35 -27.57 -18.83 -3.78
C PRO A 35 -27.93 -19.60 -5.05
N LYS A 36 -28.87 -19.07 -5.85
CA LYS A 36 -28.91 -19.47 -7.26
C LYS A 36 -27.49 -19.20 -7.75
N ALA A 37 -26.81 -20.23 -8.22
CA ALA A 37 -25.52 -20.07 -8.89
C ALA A 37 -25.77 -19.20 -10.12
N ALA A 38 -25.72 -17.88 -9.96
CA ALA A 38 -25.58 -16.97 -11.07
C ALA A 38 -24.29 -17.39 -11.77
N GLU A 39 -24.35 -17.62 -13.08
CA GLU A 39 -23.13 -17.87 -13.82
C GLU A 39 -22.16 -16.70 -13.56
N PRO A 40 -20.91 -16.97 -13.18
CA PRO A 40 -19.96 -15.91 -12.87
C PRO A 40 -19.83 -14.99 -14.08
N LEU A 41 -20.02 -13.69 -13.85
CA LEU A 41 -19.88 -12.66 -14.88
C LEU A 41 -18.47 -12.76 -15.47
N GLN A 42 -18.37 -13.19 -16.73
CA GLN A 42 -17.08 -13.32 -17.39
C GLN A 42 -16.59 -11.94 -17.84
N PRO A 43 -15.39 -11.49 -17.42
CA PRO A 43 -14.85 -10.22 -17.85
C PRO A 43 -14.48 -10.25 -19.33
N LEU A 44 -14.97 -9.27 -20.07
CA LEU A 44 -14.77 -9.10 -21.51
C LEU A 44 -13.89 -7.88 -21.75
N LEU A 45 -12.79 -8.06 -22.47
CA LEU A 45 -12.02 -6.95 -23.02
C LEU A 45 -12.75 -6.42 -24.26
N THR A 46 -13.29 -5.21 -24.16
CA THR A 46 -14.12 -4.60 -25.21
C THR A 46 -13.41 -3.49 -25.96
N THR A 47 -12.46 -2.80 -25.33
CA THR A 47 -11.70 -1.70 -25.95
C THR A 47 -10.27 -1.65 -25.43
N VAL A 48 -9.34 -1.26 -26.31
CA VAL A 48 -7.94 -1.00 -25.97
C VAL A 48 -7.55 0.36 -26.53
N SER A 49 -6.98 1.23 -25.70
CA SER A 49 -6.17 2.37 -26.15
C SER A 49 -4.71 2.03 -25.86
N LEU A 50 -3.83 2.33 -26.82
CA LEU A 50 -2.41 2.02 -26.73
C LEU A 50 -1.61 3.18 -27.31
N ARG A 51 -0.70 3.70 -26.49
CA ARG A 51 0.38 4.59 -26.88
C ARG A 51 1.70 3.89 -26.61
N GLY A 52 2.38 3.57 -27.68
CA GLY A 52 3.67 2.91 -27.64
C GLY A 52 4.50 3.34 -28.84
N PRO A 53 5.78 2.99 -28.83
CA PRO A 53 6.69 3.25 -29.94
C PRO A 53 6.15 2.57 -31.20
N ASP A 54 5.87 3.37 -32.24
CA ASP A 54 5.35 2.94 -33.55
C ASP A 54 4.01 2.17 -33.49
N ALA A 55 3.10 2.55 -32.59
CA ALA A 55 1.78 1.93 -32.38
C ALA A 55 0.88 1.83 -33.64
N SER A 56 1.19 2.57 -34.72
CA SER A 56 0.49 2.51 -36.00
C SER A 56 0.70 1.21 -36.79
N HIS A 57 1.62 0.33 -36.39
CA HIS A 57 2.01 -0.88 -37.15
C HIS A 57 1.82 -2.22 -36.42
N ILE A 58 1.08 -2.22 -35.30
CA ILE A 58 0.83 -3.46 -34.54
C ILE A 58 -0.03 -4.41 -35.39
N GLY A 59 0.61 -5.43 -35.96
CA GLY A 59 -0.01 -6.41 -36.87
C GLY A 59 0.56 -6.41 -38.30
N GLU A 60 1.39 -5.43 -38.67
CA GLU A 60 1.98 -5.30 -40.01
C GLU A 60 3.51 -5.51 -39.98
N ALA A 61 3.93 -6.77 -40.14
CA ALA A 61 5.32 -7.24 -40.13
C ALA A 61 6.13 -6.94 -38.85
N ALA A 62 7.13 -7.78 -38.57
CA ALA A 62 8.03 -7.57 -37.43
C ALA A 62 8.89 -6.31 -37.63
N GLN A 63 8.83 -5.36 -36.71
CA GLN A 63 9.65 -4.15 -36.70
C GLN A 63 10.43 -4.04 -35.37
N ASP A 64 11.68 -3.60 -35.45
CA ASP A 64 12.51 -3.29 -34.27
C ASP A 64 12.24 -1.84 -33.84
N ALA A 65 11.54 -1.68 -32.72
CA ALA A 65 11.20 -0.37 -32.15
C ALA A 65 12.34 0.25 -31.31
N CYS A 66 13.46 -0.47 -31.11
CA CYS A 66 14.62 0.02 -30.37
C CYS A 66 15.28 1.20 -31.10
N LYS A 67 15.38 2.34 -30.41
CA LYS A 67 15.96 3.58 -30.93
C LYS A 67 17.00 4.14 -29.96
N ILE A 68 17.85 5.03 -30.47
CA ILE A 68 18.76 5.79 -29.60
C ILE A 68 17.93 6.74 -28.73
N VAL A 69 18.36 6.97 -27.49
CA VAL A 69 17.77 7.95 -26.57
C VAL A 69 17.55 9.28 -27.32
N PRO A 70 16.30 9.78 -27.38
CA PRO A 70 15.99 11.05 -28.02
C PRO A 70 16.71 12.23 -27.37
N ALA A 71 17.15 13.20 -28.18
CA ALA A 71 17.88 14.38 -27.68
C ALA A 71 17.05 15.26 -26.72
N ASN A 72 15.72 15.20 -26.79
CA ASN A 72 14.81 15.91 -25.88
C ASN A 72 14.63 15.20 -24.52
N ARG A 73 15.20 14.00 -24.32
CA ARG A 73 15.21 13.30 -23.01
C ARG A 73 16.46 13.63 -22.23
N TRP A 74 17.60 13.10 -22.64
CA TRP A 74 18.92 13.48 -22.16
C TRP A 74 19.95 13.28 -23.28
N GLY A 75 21.04 14.06 -23.26
CA GLY A 75 22.08 13.91 -24.26
C GLY A 75 22.75 12.54 -24.14
N ALA A 76 22.97 11.85 -25.26
CA ALA A 76 23.68 10.56 -25.27
C ALA A 76 25.11 10.64 -24.68
N ASP A 77 25.65 11.86 -24.57
CA ASP A 77 26.99 12.19 -24.08
C ASP A 77 26.99 12.84 -22.68
N THR A 78 25.85 12.90 -21.96
CA THR A 78 25.80 13.52 -20.63
C THR A 78 26.61 12.74 -19.57
N GLY A 79 27.86 13.18 -19.35
CA GLY A 79 28.37 13.54 -18.02
C GLY A 79 28.76 12.45 -17.02
N TRP A 80 28.76 11.17 -17.35
CA TRP A 80 29.38 10.13 -16.50
C TRP A 80 30.77 9.75 -17.01
N GLU A 81 31.67 10.72 -17.01
CA GLU A 81 33.09 10.52 -17.29
C GLU A 81 33.75 9.84 -16.08
N GLY A 82 34.09 8.56 -16.21
CA GLY A 82 34.81 7.84 -15.16
C GLY A 82 35.26 6.44 -15.57
N GLU A 83 34.43 5.69 -16.28
CA GLU A 83 34.79 4.36 -16.76
C GLU A 83 34.29 4.16 -18.19
N ARG A 84 35.24 3.99 -19.12
CA ARG A 84 34.98 3.59 -20.50
C ARG A 84 34.44 2.16 -20.54
N THR A 85 33.19 1.94 -20.12
CA THR A 85 32.47 0.69 -20.37
C THR A 85 31.57 0.88 -21.59
N GLN A 86 31.78 0.03 -22.60
CA GLN A 86 31.11 0.01 -23.89
C GLN A 86 29.57 -0.14 -23.74
N ALA A 87 28.81 0.93 -23.99
CA ALA A 87 27.63 0.97 -24.87
C ALA A 87 26.24 0.31 -24.58
N PRO A 88 25.70 0.10 -23.35
CA PRO A 88 24.25 -0.19 -23.19
C PRO A 88 23.37 1.05 -22.88
N LYS A 89 23.97 2.22 -22.59
CA LYS A 89 23.26 3.38 -21.98
C LYS A 89 22.45 4.25 -22.96
N ARG A 90 22.39 3.87 -24.23
CA ARG A 90 21.96 4.75 -25.33
C ARG A 90 20.71 4.26 -26.06
N PHE A 91 20.18 3.10 -25.73
CA PHE A 91 19.09 2.48 -26.46
C PHE A 91 17.87 2.25 -25.57
N GLY A 92 16.69 2.41 -26.16
CA GLY A 92 15.41 2.23 -25.49
C GLY A 92 14.27 2.33 -26.50
N SER A 93 13.07 2.05 -26.03
CA SER A 93 11.84 2.28 -26.80
C SER A 93 11.10 3.48 -26.21
N PHE A 94 10.90 4.55 -26.96
CA PHE A 94 10.40 5.82 -26.43
C PHE A 94 9.10 6.26 -27.10
N ILE A 95 8.17 6.79 -26.30
CA ILE A 95 6.98 7.48 -26.77
C ILE A 95 7.39 8.88 -27.25
N GLY A 96 7.11 9.15 -28.53
CA GLY A 96 7.28 10.49 -29.10
C GLY A 96 6.33 11.49 -28.46
N ASP A 97 6.79 12.75 -28.32
CA ASP A 97 5.96 13.87 -27.86
C ASP A 97 5.25 13.66 -26.50
N ALA A 98 5.82 12.83 -25.61
CA ALA A 98 5.25 12.53 -24.29
C ALA A 98 5.05 13.76 -23.39
N GLU A 99 5.68 14.88 -23.74
CA GLU A 99 5.52 16.18 -23.10
C GLU A 99 4.25 16.93 -23.53
N LEU A 100 3.59 16.55 -24.63
CA LEU A 100 2.36 17.19 -25.12
C LEU A 100 1.14 16.69 -24.34
N PHE A 101 0.16 17.57 -24.18
CA PHE A 101 -1.10 17.27 -23.50
C PHE A 101 -2.16 18.33 -23.80
N ASP A 102 -3.38 17.89 -24.12
CA ASP A 102 -4.52 18.79 -24.33
C ASP A 102 -5.17 19.18 -22.99
N ALA A 103 -4.60 20.18 -22.32
CA ALA A 103 -5.06 20.62 -21.01
C ALA A 103 -6.51 21.14 -21.02
N ASP A 104 -6.93 21.76 -22.13
CA ASP A 104 -8.28 22.33 -22.29
C ASP A 104 -9.34 21.23 -22.37
N LEU A 105 -9.06 20.13 -23.08
CA LEU A 105 -9.95 18.96 -23.17
C LEU A 105 -10.26 18.38 -21.78
N PHE A 106 -9.28 18.36 -20.88
CA PHE A 106 -9.41 17.79 -19.53
C PHE A 106 -9.75 18.84 -18.46
N GLY A 107 -9.97 20.10 -18.84
CA GLY A 107 -10.29 21.19 -17.90
C GLY A 107 -9.19 21.44 -16.86
N SER A 108 -7.93 21.18 -17.21
CA SER A 108 -6.78 21.36 -16.34
C SER A 108 -6.14 22.73 -16.59
N PRO A 109 -5.95 23.58 -15.56
CA PRO A 109 -5.22 24.83 -15.72
C PRO A 109 -3.80 24.58 -16.27
N GLN A 110 -3.29 25.45 -17.15
CA GLN A 110 -1.98 25.27 -17.78
C GLN A 110 -0.84 25.09 -16.76
N GLN A 111 -0.91 25.79 -15.63
CA GLN A 111 0.06 25.65 -14.54
C GLN A 111 0.03 24.25 -13.93
N GLU A 112 -1.14 23.69 -13.68
CA GLU A 112 -1.30 22.32 -13.20
C GLU A 112 -0.83 21.30 -14.24
N ALA A 113 -1.24 21.47 -15.50
CA ALA A 113 -0.83 20.61 -16.61
C ALA A 113 0.70 20.56 -16.79
N SER A 114 1.39 21.68 -16.59
CA SER A 114 2.86 21.74 -16.66
C SER A 114 3.56 21.00 -15.50
N ALA A 115 2.94 21.01 -14.32
CA ALA A 115 3.44 20.29 -13.16
C ALA A 115 3.10 18.79 -13.24
N MET A 116 2.00 18.43 -13.92
CA MET A 116 1.47 17.08 -13.99
C MET A 116 2.45 16.11 -14.64
N ASP A 117 2.71 14.99 -13.96
CA ASP A 117 3.53 13.90 -14.50
C ASP A 117 3.01 13.47 -15.89
N ALA A 118 3.92 13.31 -16.84
CA ALA A 118 3.58 12.91 -18.21
C ALA A 118 2.84 11.56 -18.26
N GLN A 119 3.09 10.66 -17.31
CA GLN A 119 2.36 9.39 -17.19
C GLN A 119 0.87 9.63 -16.89
N GLN A 120 0.53 10.60 -16.02
CA GLN A 120 -0.87 10.95 -15.73
C GLN A 120 -1.56 11.54 -16.96
N ARG A 121 -0.84 12.36 -17.74
CA ARG A 121 -1.34 13.00 -18.96
C ARG A 121 -1.66 11.96 -20.05
N LEU A 122 -0.74 11.04 -20.30
CA LEU A 122 -0.95 9.92 -21.22
C LEU A 122 -2.12 9.03 -20.79
N LEU A 123 -2.25 8.74 -19.50
CA LEU A 123 -3.36 7.94 -18.98
C LEU A 123 -4.71 8.66 -19.12
N LEU A 124 -4.78 9.98 -18.90
CA LEU A 124 -6.00 10.75 -19.10
C LEU A 124 -6.50 10.64 -20.55
N GLU A 125 -5.59 10.82 -21.51
CA GLU A 125 -5.88 10.68 -22.93
C GLU A 125 -6.27 9.23 -23.29
N GLY A 126 -5.49 8.24 -22.87
CA GLY A 126 -5.78 6.83 -23.15
C GLY A 126 -7.09 6.33 -22.54
N CYS A 127 -7.42 6.75 -21.31
CA CYS A 127 -8.69 6.42 -20.67
C CYS A 127 -9.87 7.10 -21.37
N TRP A 128 -9.72 8.37 -21.76
CA TRP A 128 -10.75 9.07 -22.52
C TRP A 128 -10.98 8.42 -23.89
N GLU A 129 -9.92 8.04 -24.60
CA GLU A 129 -10.01 7.29 -25.86
C GLU A 129 -10.73 5.95 -25.67
N ALA A 130 -10.32 5.14 -24.69
CA ALA A 130 -10.92 3.83 -24.43
C ALA A 130 -12.42 3.93 -24.11
N LEU A 131 -12.81 4.93 -23.32
CA LEU A 131 -14.22 5.17 -22.99
C LEU A 131 -15.01 5.73 -24.17
N SER A 132 -14.40 6.59 -25.00
CA SER A 132 -15.04 7.21 -26.18
C SER A 132 -15.30 6.20 -27.31
N HIS A 133 -14.47 5.17 -27.42
CA HIS A 133 -14.63 4.11 -28.42
C HIS A 133 -15.59 2.99 -27.98
N SER A 134 -16.03 2.97 -26.72
CA SER A 134 -17.07 2.03 -26.29
C SER A 134 -18.39 2.34 -27.01
N SER A 135 -19.09 1.33 -27.48
CA SER A 135 -20.42 1.49 -28.12
C SER A 135 -21.52 2.00 -27.16
N THR A 136 -21.20 2.14 -25.87
CA THR A 136 -22.04 2.80 -24.85
C THR A 136 -21.67 4.27 -24.60
N ALA A 137 -20.77 4.85 -25.40
CA ALA A 137 -20.21 6.21 -25.26
C ALA A 137 -21.19 7.38 -25.46
N ALA A 138 -22.51 7.15 -25.41
CA ALA A 138 -23.49 8.22 -25.27
C ALA A 138 -23.42 8.82 -23.86
N GLY A 139 -22.33 9.53 -23.56
CA GLY A 139 -22.06 10.28 -22.34
C GLY A 139 -22.01 9.40 -21.08
N LEU A 140 -20.82 9.20 -20.51
CA LEU A 140 -20.66 8.64 -19.15
C LEU A 140 -21.17 9.65 -18.11
N THR A 141 -22.46 9.89 -18.10
CA THR A 141 -23.17 10.76 -17.17
C THR A 141 -24.15 9.91 -16.36
N GLY A 142 -24.36 10.28 -15.09
CA GLY A 142 -25.28 9.57 -14.22
C GLY A 142 -24.79 8.18 -13.80
N ASP A 143 -25.67 7.18 -13.88
CA ASP A 143 -25.44 5.83 -13.33
C ASP A 143 -24.36 5.04 -14.08
N ALA A 144 -24.12 5.35 -15.35
CA ALA A 144 -23.09 4.72 -16.17
C ALA A 144 -21.67 4.90 -15.56
N ALA A 145 -21.39 6.05 -14.94
CA ALA A 145 -20.09 6.33 -14.32
C ALA A 145 -19.96 5.76 -12.89
N LYS A 146 -21.07 5.34 -12.26
CA LYS A 146 -21.08 4.86 -10.87
C LYS A 146 -20.40 3.50 -10.69
N GLY A 147 -20.32 2.68 -11.73
CA GLY A 147 -19.82 1.30 -11.68
C GLY A 147 -18.52 1.05 -12.45
N VAL A 148 -17.74 2.09 -12.76
CA VAL A 148 -16.45 1.96 -13.47
C VAL A 148 -15.31 2.00 -12.46
N ALA A 149 -14.60 0.88 -12.30
CA ALA A 149 -13.36 0.79 -11.54
C ALA A 149 -12.16 1.32 -12.34
N VAL A 150 -11.09 1.72 -11.65
CA VAL A 150 -9.82 2.17 -12.24
C VAL A 150 -8.67 1.49 -11.52
N THR A 151 -7.90 0.68 -12.23
CA THR A 151 -6.67 0.06 -11.72
C THR A 151 -5.51 0.56 -12.55
N VAL A 152 -4.46 1.06 -11.91
CA VAL A 152 -3.30 1.63 -12.61
C VAL A 152 -2.03 0.94 -12.12
N GLY A 153 -1.40 0.17 -13.00
CA GLY A 153 -0.02 -0.27 -12.84
C GLY A 153 0.92 0.85 -13.24
N ILE A 154 1.67 1.39 -12.28
CA ILE A 154 2.60 2.49 -12.49
C ILE A 154 3.75 2.40 -11.49
N SER A 155 4.96 2.69 -11.95
CA SER A 155 6.16 2.75 -11.13
C SER A 155 6.94 4.02 -11.47
N TYR A 156 7.86 4.43 -10.58
CA TYR A 156 8.86 5.49 -10.81
C TYR A 156 8.32 6.84 -11.33
N THR A 157 8.03 7.78 -10.42
CA THR A 157 7.63 9.15 -10.79
C THR A 157 8.85 10.07 -10.95
N GLU A 158 9.69 9.74 -11.95
CA GLU A 158 10.93 10.48 -12.26
C GLU A 158 10.69 11.95 -12.66
N TYR A 159 9.50 12.26 -13.21
CA TYR A 159 9.15 13.61 -13.64
C TYR A 159 9.20 14.62 -12.49
N TYR A 160 8.71 14.23 -11.32
CA TYR A 160 8.69 15.07 -10.13
C TYR A 160 10.09 15.56 -9.75
N LEU A 161 11.09 14.67 -9.83
CA LEU A 161 12.48 15.00 -9.51
C LEU A 161 13.09 16.03 -10.47
N ASN A 162 12.62 16.08 -11.72
CA ASN A 162 13.01 17.11 -12.69
C ASN A 162 12.25 18.42 -12.43
N TYR A 163 10.94 18.32 -12.14
CA TYR A 163 10.06 19.48 -11.99
C TYR A 163 10.33 20.30 -10.73
N ARG A 164 10.68 19.66 -9.60
CA ARG A 164 10.88 20.36 -8.30
C ARG A 164 11.89 21.51 -8.35
N HIS A 165 12.84 21.47 -9.29
CA HIS A 165 13.85 22.53 -9.49
C HIS A 165 13.27 23.81 -10.12
N GLN A 166 12.06 23.78 -10.68
CA GLN A 166 11.39 24.92 -11.32
C GLN A 166 10.57 25.77 -10.32
N GLY A 167 10.59 25.42 -9.03
CA GLY A 167 9.88 26.10 -7.94
C GLY A 167 8.59 25.39 -7.53
N LEU A 168 8.33 25.29 -6.23
CA LEU A 168 7.17 24.55 -5.72
C LEU A 168 5.89 25.42 -5.81
N THR A 169 4.78 24.82 -6.24
CA THR A 169 3.46 25.44 -6.32
C THR A 169 2.44 24.61 -5.53
N ALA A 170 1.19 25.06 -5.45
CA ALA A 170 0.11 24.27 -4.83
C ALA A 170 -0.15 22.93 -5.56
N TYR A 171 0.24 22.82 -6.83
CA TYR A 171 0.10 21.60 -7.63
C TYR A 171 1.25 20.60 -7.45
N THR A 172 2.34 21.00 -6.78
CA THR A 172 3.50 20.13 -6.59
C THR A 172 3.16 18.86 -5.81
N ALA A 173 2.30 18.95 -4.79
CA ALA A 173 1.86 17.77 -4.03
C ALA A 173 0.99 16.79 -4.85
N THR A 174 0.28 17.27 -5.89
CA THR A 174 -0.60 16.47 -6.74
C THR A 174 0.00 16.14 -8.10
N SER A 175 1.27 16.50 -8.31
CA SER A 175 1.95 16.39 -9.61
C SER A 175 2.42 14.97 -9.94
N GLY A 176 3.00 14.26 -8.97
CA GLY A 176 3.74 13.01 -9.20
C GLY A 176 3.56 11.94 -8.11
N THR A 177 2.48 12.01 -7.32
CA THR A 177 2.15 10.99 -6.31
C THR A 177 1.31 9.88 -6.95
N LEU A 178 1.61 8.61 -6.67
CA LEU A 178 0.97 7.46 -7.34
C LEU A 178 -0.54 7.42 -7.12
N SER A 179 -1.02 7.67 -5.90
CA SER A 179 -2.45 7.74 -5.58
C SER A 179 -3.21 8.81 -6.33
N VAL A 180 -2.55 9.91 -6.71
CA VAL A 180 -3.17 10.97 -7.48
C VAL A 180 -3.43 10.53 -8.92
N VAL A 181 -2.69 9.56 -9.45
CA VAL A 181 -2.89 9.04 -10.81
C VAL A 181 -4.30 8.45 -10.95
N CYS A 182 -4.64 7.41 -10.19
CA CYS A 182 -5.99 6.82 -10.23
C CYS A 182 -7.07 7.81 -9.76
N GLY A 183 -6.75 8.66 -8.78
CA GLY A 183 -7.65 9.71 -8.29
C GLY A 183 -8.04 10.72 -9.37
N ARG A 184 -7.05 11.22 -10.11
CA ARG A 184 -7.23 12.21 -11.18
C ARG A 184 -8.00 11.63 -12.36
N LEU A 185 -7.73 10.38 -12.75
CA LEU A 185 -8.52 9.69 -13.78
C LEU A 185 -10.00 9.66 -13.39
N SER A 186 -10.30 9.17 -12.19
CA SER A 186 -11.67 9.07 -11.70
C SER A 186 -12.33 10.44 -11.47
N PHE A 187 -11.60 11.45 -11.00
CA PHE A 187 -12.10 12.82 -10.85
C PHE A 187 -12.43 13.46 -12.21
N THR A 188 -11.48 13.45 -13.14
CA THR A 188 -11.62 14.09 -14.46
C THR A 188 -12.64 13.38 -15.35
N LEU A 189 -12.78 12.06 -15.24
CA LEU A 189 -13.74 11.28 -16.03
C LEU A 189 -15.05 10.99 -15.28
N GLY A 190 -15.16 11.41 -14.01
CA GLY A 190 -16.38 11.26 -13.20
C GLY A 190 -16.67 9.84 -12.69
N LEU A 191 -15.67 8.96 -12.67
CA LEU A 191 -15.78 7.54 -12.32
C LEU A 191 -15.83 7.34 -10.81
N LYS A 192 -16.72 6.48 -10.31
CA LYS A 192 -16.95 6.30 -8.86
C LYS A 192 -16.71 4.89 -8.32
N GLY A 193 -16.32 3.95 -9.19
CA GLY A 193 -15.98 2.60 -8.77
C GLY A 193 -14.67 2.52 -7.99
N PRO A 194 -14.29 1.31 -7.55
CA PRO A 194 -13.00 1.04 -6.92
C PRO A 194 -11.84 1.65 -7.73
N SER A 195 -10.96 2.42 -7.08
CA SER A 195 -9.82 3.08 -7.76
C SER A 195 -8.53 2.83 -6.98
N ILE A 196 -7.47 2.40 -7.67
CA ILE A 196 -6.20 2.02 -7.04
C ILE A 196 -5.00 2.18 -7.97
N SER A 197 -3.87 2.64 -7.42
CA SER A 197 -2.56 2.59 -8.07
C SER A 197 -1.70 1.50 -7.42
N ILE A 198 -1.01 0.71 -8.23
CA ILE A 198 -0.29 -0.51 -7.81
C ILE A 198 1.14 -0.47 -8.39
N ASP A 199 2.10 -0.86 -7.56
CA ASP A 199 3.48 -1.12 -7.98
C ASP A 199 3.92 -2.51 -7.52
N THR A 200 3.94 -3.44 -8.45
CA THR A 200 4.52 -4.79 -8.31
C THR A 200 5.64 -4.98 -9.34
N ALA A 201 6.33 -3.88 -9.71
CA ALA A 201 7.26 -3.86 -10.85
C ALA A 201 6.59 -4.42 -12.11
N CYS A 202 7.23 -5.35 -12.82
CA CYS A 202 6.86 -5.86 -14.14
C CYS A 202 5.45 -6.45 -14.25
N SER A 203 4.82 -6.85 -13.14
CA SER A 203 3.49 -7.47 -13.16
C SER A 203 2.33 -6.49 -12.90
N SER A 204 2.59 -5.20 -12.73
CA SER A 204 1.61 -4.23 -12.18
C SER A 204 0.32 -4.14 -12.99
N SER A 205 0.41 -4.18 -14.32
CA SER A 205 -0.72 -4.22 -15.27
C SER A 205 -1.63 -5.44 -15.03
N LEU A 206 -1.05 -6.63 -14.95
CA LEU A 206 -1.74 -7.90 -14.76
C LEU A 206 -2.30 -8.06 -13.34
N VAL A 207 -1.60 -7.55 -12.32
CA VAL A 207 -2.12 -7.46 -10.96
C VAL A 207 -3.31 -6.51 -10.89
N GLY A 208 -3.26 -5.38 -11.64
CA GLY A 208 -4.42 -4.50 -11.83
C GLY A 208 -5.61 -5.21 -12.48
N ALA A 209 -5.36 -5.98 -13.56
CA ALA A 209 -6.37 -6.80 -14.20
C ALA A 209 -6.99 -7.83 -13.22
N HIS A 210 -6.17 -8.49 -12.41
CA HIS A 210 -6.62 -9.43 -11.38
C HIS A 210 -7.55 -8.74 -10.36
N ILE A 211 -7.16 -7.57 -9.83
CA ILE A 211 -7.99 -6.79 -8.89
C ILE A 211 -9.32 -6.33 -9.53
N ALA A 212 -9.31 -5.97 -10.81
CA ALA A 212 -10.53 -5.66 -11.55
C ALA A 212 -11.44 -6.90 -11.67
N CYS A 213 -10.89 -8.07 -11.99
CA CYS A 213 -11.63 -9.33 -12.02
C CYS A 213 -12.23 -9.70 -10.66
N THR A 214 -11.47 -9.56 -9.57
CA THR A 214 -12.00 -9.80 -8.21
C THR A 214 -13.11 -8.81 -7.85
N SER A 215 -13.00 -7.57 -8.32
CA SER A 215 -14.04 -6.54 -8.12
C SER A 215 -15.34 -6.92 -8.84
N PHE A 216 -15.27 -7.46 -10.06
CA PHE A 216 -16.43 -8.02 -10.76
C PHE A 216 -17.06 -9.21 -10.02
N LEU A 217 -16.25 -10.13 -9.50
CA LEU A 217 -16.75 -11.28 -8.71
C LEU A 217 -17.46 -10.82 -7.42
N SER A 218 -17.01 -9.72 -6.83
CA SER A 218 -17.63 -9.11 -5.65
C SER A 218 -18.81 -8.18 -5.98
N GLU A 219 -19.13 -8.00 -7.26
CA GLU A 219 -20.17 -7.09 -7.77
C GLU A 219 -20.00 -5.62 -7.34
N THR A 220 -18.77 -5.21 -7.04
CA THR A 220 -18.45 -3.82 -6.66
C THR A 220 -18.34 -2.89 -7.87
N CYS A 221 -18.17 -3.45 -9.05
CA CYS A 221 -18.21 -2.76 -10.34
C CYS A 221 -18.75 -3.68 -11.45
N GLN A 222 -19.08 -3.10 -12.61
CA GLN A 222 -19.49 -3.82 -13.83
C GLN A 222 -18.58 -3.52 -15.01
N ARG A 223 -17.80 -2.43 -14.90
CA ARG A 223 -16.79 -2.05 -15.88
C ARG A 223 -15.51 -1.65 -15.15
N ALA A 224 -14.37 -1.82 -15.80
CA ALA A 224 -13.09 -1.42 -15.24
C ALA A 224 -12.15 -0.91 -16.33
N LEU A 225 -11.47 0.20 -16.04
CA LEU A 225 -10.27 0.61 -16.76
C LEU A 225 -9.07 -0.07 -16.09
N VAL A 226 -8.38 -0.92 -16.83
CA VAL A 226 -7.13 -1.54 -16.41
C VAL A 226 -6.01 -0.89 -17.20
N CYS A 227 -5.17 -0.16 -16.49
CA CYS A 227 -4.16 0.71 -17.07
C CYS A 227 -2.75 0.24 -16.70
N GLY A 228 -1.81 0.36 -17.62
CA GLY A 228 -0.38 0.24 -17.36
C GLY A 228 0.38 1.38 -18.05
N VAL A 229 1.28 2.05 -17.34
CA VAL A 229 2.09 3.13 -17.89
C VAL A 229 3.53 3.08 -17.37
N ASN A 230 4.48 3.38 -18.26
CA ASN A 230 5.88 3.60 -17.93
C ASN A 230 6.49 4.67 -18.84
N LEU A 231 7.24 5.61 -18.25
CA LEU A 231 8.05 6.59 -18.97
C LEU A 231 9.47 6.61 -18.42
N THR A 232 10.46 6.75 -19.30
CA THR A 232 11.86 6.90 -18.93
C THR A 232 12.28 8.36 -19.12
N MET A 233 12.33 9.10 -18.02
CA MET A 233 12.58 10.55 -18.03
C MET A 233 13.99 10.92 -17.57
N ARG A 234 14.73 9.98 -16.96
CA ARG A 234 16.04 10.22 -16.36
C ARG A 234 17.07 9.15 -16.74
N ALA A 235 18.32 9.58 -16.90
CA ALA A 235 19.44 8.70 -17.25
C ALA A 235 19.94 7.85 -16.07
N GLU A 236 19.73 8.32 -14.84
CA GLU A 236 20.30 7.73 -13.63
C GLU A 236 19.77 6.32 -13.36
N THR A 237 18.45 6.11 -13.48
CA THR A 237 17.82 4.79 -13.31
C THR A 237 18.39 3.79 -14.32
N THR A 238 18.45 4.18 -15.60
CA THR A 238 19.05 3.36 -16.67
C THR A 238 20.53 3.06 -16.40
N ALA A 239 21.29 4.03 -15.88
CA ALA A 239 22.69 3.83 -15.54
C ALA A 239 22.88 2.86 -14.36
N VAL A 240 22.01 2.91 -13.35
CA VAL A 240 22.05 1.98 -12.22
C VAL A 240 21.67 0.55 -12.66
N LEU A 241 20.65 0.40 -13.51
CA LEU A 241 20.27 -0.89 -14.09
C LEU A 241 21.37 -1.49 -14.97
N ALA A 242 22.07 -0.65 -15.74
CA ALA A 242 23.27 -1.08 -16.48
C ALA A 242 24.38 -1.56 -15.53
N LYS A 243 24.64 -0.85 -14.44
CA LYS A 243 25.62 -1.26 -13.42
C LYS A 243 25.21 -2.53 -12.68
N ALA A 244 23.92 -2.80 -12.58
CA ALA A 244 23.38 -4.04 -12.02
C ALA A 244 23.50 -5.24 -12.99
N GLY A 245 24.01 -5.03 -14.21
CA GLY A 245 24.16 -6.09 -15.21
C GLY A 245 22.82 -6.59 -15.75
N MET A 246 21.77 -5.76 -15.70
CA MET A 246 20.42 -6.15 -16.11
C MET A 246 20.11 -5.78 -17.58
N LEU A 247 20.84 -4.81 -18.15
CA LEU A 247 20.58 -4.33 -19.51
C LEU A 247 21.43 -5.06 -20.56
N ALA A 248 20.80 -5.40 -21.69
CA ALA A 248 21.47 -5.98 -22.85
C ALA A 248 22.52 -5.03 -23.44
N GLN A 249 23.67 -5.58 -23.87
CA GLN A 249 24.79 -4.75 -24.35
C GLN A 249 24.47 -4.01 -25.65
N ASP A 250 23.68 -4.62 -26.52
CA ASP A 250 23.22 -4.08 -27.80
C ASP A 250 21.87 -3.35 -27.68
N GLY A 251 21.35 -3.23 -26.45
CA GLY A 251 20.08 -2.58 -26.16
C GLY A 251 18.87 -3.32 -26.72
N ARG A 252 18.91 -4.64 -26.86
CA ARG A 252 17.76 -5.43 -27.34
C ARG A 252 17.46 -6.58 -26.39
N CYS A 253 16.19 -6.74 -26.03
CA CYS A 253 15.72 -8.00 -25.48
C CYS A 253 15.93 -9.08 -26.56
N LYS A 254 16.60 -10.18 -26.22
CA LYS A 254 16.84 -11.32 -27.13
C LYS A 254 16.13 -12.55 -26.61
N THR A 255 14.81 -12.43 -26.45
CA THR A 255 13.94 -13.42 -25.81
C THR A 255 14.08 -14.79 -26.45
N LEU A 256 14.36 -15.81 -25.63
CA LEU A 256 14.61 -17.21 -26.00
C LEU A 256 15.83 -17.44 -26.91
N ASP A 257 16.60 -16.41 -27.24
CA ASP A 257 17.82 -16.56 -28.02
C ASP A 257 18.98 -17.00 -27.12
N SER A 258 19.85 -17.86 -27.65
CA SER A 258 21.07 -18.29 -26.95
C SER A 258 22.02 -17.14 -26.58
N SER A 259 21.90 -15.98 -27.23
CA SER A 259 22.66 -14.76 -26.99
C SER A 259 21.98 -13.76 -26.03
N ALA A 260 20.88 -14.16 -25.38
CA ALA A 260 20.22 -13.45 -24.30
C ALA A 260 21.23 -13.01 -23.21
N ASP A 261 21.38 -11.70 -23.01
CA ASP A 261 22.35 -11.08 -22.11
C ASP A 261 21.76 -9.97 -21.22
N GLY A 262 20.44 -9.75 -21.30
CA GLY A 262 19.76 -8.68 -20.57
C GLY A 262 18.51 -8.20 -21.30
N TYR A 263 17.84 -7.23 -20.71
CA TYR A 263 16.66 -6.59 -21.30
C TYR A 263 16.96 -5.15 -21.76
N MET A 264 16.02 -4.52 -22.46
CA MET A 264 16.04 -3.10 -22.79
C MET A 264 14.85 -2.40 -22.14
N ARG A 265 15.06 -1.22 -21.56
CA ARG A 265 13.96 -0.37 -21.06
C ARG A 265 13.11 0.17 -22.20
N GLY A 266 11.83 0.39 -21.94
CA GLY A 266 10.98 1.12 -22.86
C GLY A 266 9.81 1.83 -22.21
N GLU A 267 9.03 2.48 -23.05
CA GLU A 267 7.91 3.32 -22.67
C GLU A 267 6.63 2.77 -23.31
N ALA A 268 5.55 2.73 -22.55
CA ALA A 268 4.22 2.39 -23.05
C ALA A 268 3.16 3.00 -22.12
N CYS A 269 2.00 3.30 -22.68
CA CYS A 269 0.78 3.59 -21.94
C CYS A 269 -0.35 2.81 -22.59
N VAL A 270 -0.99 1.92 -21.84
CA VAL A 270 -2.04 1.04 -22.35
C VAL A 270 -3.22 1.09 -21.40
N VAL A 271 -4.41 1.15 -21.98
CA VAL A 271 -5.67 1.17 -21.26
C VAL A 271 -6.62 0.15 -21.85
N HIS A 272 -7.03 -0.80 -21.03
CA HIS A 272 -8.03 -1.80 -21.33
C HIS A 272 -9.35 -1.44 -20.68
N LEU A 273 -10.44 -1.43 -21.46
CA LEU A 273 -11.80 -1.40 -20.93
C LEU A 273 -12.33 -2.82 -20.81
N LEU A 274 -12.57 -3.25 -19.56
CA LEU A 274 -13.20 -4.52 -19.24
C LEU A 274 -14.67 -4.31 -18.88
N GLU A 275 -15.55 -5.17 -19.36
CA GLU A 275 -17.00 -5.12 -19.10
C GLU A 275 -17.54 -6.52 -18.80
N THR A 276 -18.56 -6.61 -17.93
CA THR A 276 -19.21 -7.90 -17.60
C THR A 276 -20.33 -8.29 -18.56
N GLN A 277 -20.72 -7.41 -19.49
CA GLN A 277 -21.78 -7.63 -20.47
C GLN A 277 -21.28 -7.26 -21.88
N MET A 278 -21.66 -8.05 -22.88
CA MET A 278 -21.38 -7.72 -24.28
C MET A 278 -22.23 -6.49 -24.69
N PRO A 279 -21.66 -5.54 -25.44
CA PRO A 279 -22.46 -4.45 -26.00
C PRO A 279 -23.53 -4.96 -26.97
N ASP A 280 -24.68 -4.28 -27.00
CA ASP A 280 -25.84 -4.68 -27.82
C ASP A 280 -25.49 -4.88 -29.29
N ALA A 281 -25.99 -5.98 -29.89
CA ALA A 281 -25.73 -6.40 -31.28
C ALA A 281 -26.23 -5.42 -32.37
N GLY A 282 -26.82 -4.29 -31.98
CA GLY A 282 -27.33 -3.22 -32.84
C GLY A 282 -26.38 -2.02 -33.01
N SER A 283 -25.29 -1.94 -32.24
CA SER A 283 -24.39 -0.78 -32.27
C SER A 283 -23.47 -0.77 -33.51
N PRO A 284 -23.20 0.41 -34.10
CA PRO A 284 -22.30 0.52 -35.26
C PRO A 284 -20.85 0.16 -34.85
N GLY A 285 -20.19 -0.72 -35.61
CA GLY A 285 -18.85 -1.26 -35.29
C GLY A 285 -18.75 -2.80 -35.26
N LYS A 286 -19.65 -3.50 -35.97
CA LYS A 286 -19.71 -4.97 -36.07
C LYS A 286 -18.45 -5.55 -36.71
N ASP A 287 -17.46 -5.87 -35.87
CA ASP A 287 -16.49 -6.98 -35.96
C ASP A 287 -15.57 -7.02 -34.72
N SER A 288 -16.09 -6.71 -33.52
CA SER A 288 -15.27 -6.78 -32.30
C SER A 288 -15.21 -8.21 -31.76
N HIS A 289 -14.10 -8.89 -32.02
CA HIS A 289 -13.70 -10.07 -31.27
C HIS A 289 -13.38 -9.67 -29.82
N ALA A 290 -14.39 -9.63 -28.94
CA ALA A 290 -14.15 -9.42 -27.51
C ALA A 290 -13.30 -10.59 -26.96
N LEU A 291 -12.21 -10.28 -26.25
CA LEU A 291 -11.41 -11.30 -25.57
C LEU A 291 -12.01 -11.56 -24.18
N VAL A 292 -12.17 -12.84 -23.82
CA VAL A 292 -12.70 -13.25 -22.51
C VAL A 292 -11.52 -13.52 -21.58
N ILE A 293 -11.49 -12.87 -20.41
CA ILE A 293 -10.55 -13.23 -19.34
C ILE A 293 -11.12 -14.45 -18.62
N ARG A 294 -10.49 -15.61 -18.81
CA ARG A 294 -10.96 -16.88 -18.25
C ARG A 294 -10.55 -17.11 -16.81
N GLY A 295 -9.37 -16.64 -16.42
CA GLY A 295 -8.87 -16.75 -15.05
C GLY A 295 -7.60 -15.93 -14.87
N THR A 296 -7.39 -15.47 -13.64
CA THR A 296 -6.20 -14.71 -13.23
C THR A 296 -5.71 -15.25 -11.88
N SER A 297 -4.42 -15.14 -11.62
CA SER A 297 -3.84 -15.47 -10.32
C SER A 297 -2.56 -14.65 -10.10
N VAL A 298 -2.25 -14.40 -8.82
CA VAL A 298 -1.07 -13.64 -8.37
C VAL A 298 -0.42 -14.41 -7.23
N ASN A 299 0.91 -14.49 -7.21
CA ASN A 299 1.67 -15.07 -6.11
C ASN A 299 3.04 -14.38 -5.96
N GLN A 300 3.87 -14.88 -5.05
CA GLN A 300 5.28 -14.47 -4.91
C GLN A 300 6.23 -15.65 -4.95
N ASP A 301 7.47 -15.36 -5.31
CA ASP A 301 8.56 -16.33 -5.31
C ASP A 301 8.92 -16.78 -3.89
N GLY A 302 8.68 -15.93 -2.90
CA GLY A 302 9.14 -16.13 -1.53
C GLY A 302 10.66 -16.19 -1.49
N ARG A 303 11.22 -17.09 -0.68
CA ARG A 303 12.67 -17.17 -0.51
C ARG A 303 13.32 -17.85 -1.72
N SER A 304 13.99 -17.07 -2.55
CA SER A 304 14.76 -17.51 -3.73
C SER A 304 16.27 -17.27 -3.57
N SER A 305 17.06 -17.50 -4.62
CA SER A 305 18.54 -17.35 -4.59
C SER A 305 18.99 -15.90 -4.39
N SER A 306 18.20 -14.92 -4.85
CA SER A 306 18.38 -13.49 -4.59
C SER A 306 17.04 -12.77 -4.77
N LEU A 307 16.89 -11.56 -4.21
CA LEU A 307 15.65 -10.78 -4.30
C LEU A 307 15.15 -10.54 -5.73
N THR A 308 16.06 -10.50 -6.72
CA THR A 308 15.76 -10.24 -8.14
C THR A 308 15.82 -11.50 -9.01
N ALA A 309 16.05 -12.68 -8.43
CA ALA A 309 16.14 -13.92 -9.19
C ALA A 309 14.78 -14.64 -9.22
N PRO A 310 14.28 -15.02 -10.41
CA PRO A 310 12.98 -15.67 -10.55
C PRO A 310 12.98 -17.09 -9.96
N ASN A 311 11.81 -17.58 -9.56
CA ASN A 311 11.61 -18.92 -9.02
C ASN A 311 10.67 -19.78 -9.88
N GLY A 312 11.23 -20.80 -10.54
CA GLY A 312 10.45 -21.72 -11.38
C GLY A 312 9.27 -22.40 -10.68
N PRO A 313 9.44 -23.01 -9.49
CA PRO A 313 8.33 -23.59 -8.73
C PRO A 313 7.17 -22.62 -8.45
N SER A 314 7.46 -21.37 -8.06
CA SER A 314 6.44 -20.35 -7.85
C SER A 314 5.73 -19.95 -9.15
N GLN A 315 6.47 -19.82 -10.26
CA GLN A 315 5.86 -19.60 -11.57
C GLN A 315 4.94 -20.75 -11.99
N GLN A 316 5.33 -22.01 -11.73
CA GLN A 316 4.44 -23.14 -11.97
C GLN A 316 3.17 -23.05 -11.11
N ALA A 317 3.30 -22.64 -9.84
CA ALA A 317 2.17 -22.52 -8.92
C ALA A 317 1.15 -21.49 -9.41
N VAL A 318 1.59 -20.31 -9.88
CA VAL A 318 0.67 -19.27 -10.38
C VAL A 318 0.01 -19.69 -11.70
N ILE A 319 0.74 -20.35 -12.62
CA ILE A 319 0.16 -20.87 -13.86
C ILE A 319 -0.90 -21.94 -13.55
N ARG A 320 -0.61 -22.90 -12.65
CA ARG A 320 -1.58 -23.92 -12.21
C ARG A 320 -2.80 -23.30 -11.55
N SER A 321 -2.60 -22.27 -10.72
CA SER A 321 -3.68 -21.54 -10.04
C SER A 321 -4.59 -20.82 -11.04
N ALA A 322 -4.02 -20.07 -12.00
CA ALA A 322 -4.80 -19.39 -13.06
C ALA A 322 -5.59 -20.39 -13.92
N LEU A 323 -4.97 -21.52 -14.28
CA LEU A 323 -5.64 -22.63 -14.97
C LEU A 323 -6.79 -23.22 -14.15
N GLY A 324 -6.56 -23.47 -12.86
CA GLY A 324 -7.56 -23.96 -11.92
C GLY A 324 -8.79 -23.06 -11.85
N VAL A 325 -8.58 -21.75 -11.69
CA VAL A 325 -9.66 -20.73 -11.68
C VAL A 325 -10.42 -20.73 -13.01
N SER A 326 -9.70 -20.81 -14.13
CA SER A 326 -10.30 -20.70 -15.47
C SER A 326 -11.13 -21.89 -15.92
N SER A 327 -10.97 -23.04 -15.26
CA SER A 327 -11.55 -24.33 -15.65
C SER A 327 -11.26 -24.72 -17.11
N ILE A 328 -10.19 -24.21 -17.73
CA ILE A 328 -9.75 -24.61 -19.07
C ILE A 328 -8.71 -25.73 -18.99
N SER A 329 -8.76 -26.65 -19.96
CA SER A 329 -7.74 -27.69 -20.07
C SER A 329 -6.43 -27.07 -20.58
N PRO A 330 -5.26 -27.41 -20.02
CA PRO A 330 -3.96 -26.90 -20.51
C PRO A 330 -3.72 -27.17 -21.99
N GLY A 331 -4.24 -28.29 -22.52
CA GLY A 331 -4.15 -28.62 -23.95
C GLY A 331 -4.95 -27.69 -24.87
N SER A 332 -5.79 -26.81 -24.32
CA SER A 332 -6.50 -25.77 -25.09
C SER A 332 -5.70 -24.49 -25.28
N ILE A 333 -4.57 -24.33 -24.58
CA ILE A 333 -3.66 -23.21 -24.77
C ILE A 333 -2.90 -23.42 -26.09
N SER A 334 -3.16 -22.54 -27.06
CA SER A 334 -2.45 -22.53 -28.35
C SER A 334 -1.26 -21.58 -28.37
N THR A 335 -1.23 -20.60 -27.46
CA THR A 335 -0.28 -19.50 -27.47
C THR A 335 0.01 -19.08 -26.04
N LEU A 336 1.27 -18.86 -25.74
CA LEU A 336 1.72 -18.29 -24.47
C LEU A 336 2.57 -17.06 -24.78
N GLU A 337 2.07 -15.90 -24.36
CA GLU A 337 2.87 -14.68 -24.31
C GLU A 337 3.68 -14.72 -23.03
N MET A 338 4.99 -14.82 -23.17
CA MET A 338 5.94 -14.92 -22.07
C MET A 338 6.34 -13.53 -21.57
N HIS A 339 6.73 -13.45 -20.30
CA HIS A 339 7.45 -12.30 -19.77
C HIS A 339 8.75 -12.08 -20.56
N GLY A 340 9.50 -13.15 -20.82
CA GLY A 340 10.46 -13.25 -21.93
C GLY A 340 11.42 -12.08 -22.04
N THR A 341 12.17 -11.80 -20.98
CA THR A 341 12.99 -10.58 -20.89
C THR A 341 14.26 -10.61 -21.72
N GLY A 342 14.65 -11.76 -22.26
CA GLY A 342 15.92 -11.93 -22.96
C GLY A 342 17.10 -12.04 -21.99
N THR A 343 16.85 -12.51 -20.77
CA THR A 343 17.88 -12.68 -19.74
C THR A 343 18.30 -14.14 -19.67
N SER A 344 19.62 -14.37 -19.53
CA SER A 344 20.21 -15.72 -19.54
C SER A 344 19.71 -16.64 -18.41
N LEU A 345 19.22 -16.04 -17.32
CA LEU A 345 18.64 -16.76 -16.18
C LEU A 345 17.11 -16.86 -16.26
N GLY A 346 16.43 -15.78 -16.64
CA GLY A 346 14.97 -15.68 -16.58
C GLY A 346 14.27 -16.54 -17.62
N ASP A 347 14.68 -16.42 -18.88
CA ASP A 347 14.03 -17.10 -20.00
C ASP A 347 14.02 -18.63 -19.84
N PRO A 348 15.13 -19.32 -19.44
CA PRO A 348 15.10 -20.75 -19.19
C PRO A 348 14.20 -21.17 -18.01
N ILE A 349 14.14 -20.36 -16.95
CA ILE A 349 13.31 -20.64 -15.77
C ILE A 349 11.83 -20.55 -16.13
N GLU A 350 11.45 -19.51 -16.86
CA GLU A 350 10.08 -19.30 -17.34
C GLU A 350 9.62 -20.41 -18.28
N MET A 351 10.48 -20.74 -19.25
CA MET A 351 10.25 -21.86 -20.16
C MET A 351 10.08 -23.19 -19.41
N GLY A 352 10.96 -23.47 -18.46
CA GLY A 352 10.89 -24.69 -17.65
C GLY A 352 9.59 -24.76 -16.83
N ALA A 353 9.16 -23.63 -16.26
CA ALA A 353 7.91 -23.56 -15.50
C ALA A 353 6.68 -23.78 -16.38
N ALA A 354 6.58 -23.08 -17.51
CA ALA A 354 5.48 -23.22 -18.45
C ALA A 354 5.36 -24.67 -18.97
N PHE A 355 6.49 -25.26 -19.37
CA PHE A 355 6.53 -26.63 -19.88
C PHE A 355 6.10 -27.67 -18.84
N ALA A 356 6.59 -27.54 -17.59
CA ALA A 356 6.21 -28.45 -16.51
C ALA A 356 4.69 -28.48 -16.30
N VAL A 357 4.03 -27.32 -16.28
CA VAL A 357 2.57 -27.24 -16.08
C VAL A 357 1.79 -27.76 -17.28
N LEU A 358 2.21 -27.40 -18.50
CA LEU A 358 1.51 -27.81 -19.72
C LEU A 358 1.67 -29.31 -20.02
N GLN A 359 2.74 -29.96 -19.56
CA GLN A 359 2.95 -31.41 -19.71
C GLN A 359 2.32 -32.26 -18.61
N ASP A 360 2.49 -31.92 -17.34
CA ASP A 360 2.03 -32.75 -16.20
C ASP A 360 0.52 -33.02 -16.26
N LEU A 361 -0.26 -31.99 -16.62
CA LEU A 361 -1.72 -32.05 -16.65
C LEU A 361 -2.29 -32.77 -17.90
N ALA A 362 -1.45 -33.12 -18.87
CA ALA A 362 -1.84 -33.96 -20.01
C ALA A 362 -1.81 -35.47 -19.67
N VAL A 363 -1.18 -35.87 -18.56
CA VAL A 363 -0.97 -37.27 -18.17
C VAL A 363 -2.06 -37.81 -17.23
N GLU A 364 -2.71 -36.95 -16.42
CA GLU A 364 -3.71 -37.37 -15.42
C GLU A 364 -5.13 -37.61 -15.99
N GLY A 365 -5.39 -37.24 -17.25
CA GLY A 365 -6.66 -37.47 -17.94
C GLY A 365 -6.66 -38.73 -18.81
N HIS A 366 -7.12 -39.87 -18.27
CA HIS A 366 -7.59 -41.09 -18.97
C HIS A 366 -6.91 -41.49 -20.30
N ALA A 367 -6.15 -42.60 -20.20
CA ALA A 367 -5.60 -43.41 -21.30
C ALA A 367 -4.56 -42.70 -22.17
N ALA A 368 -3.32 -43.19 -22.09
CA ALA A 368 -2.21 -42.89 -22.99
C ALA A 368 -2.59 -43.09 -24.46
N ARG A 369 -3.20 -42.08 -25.07
CA ARG A 369 -3.02 -41.71 -26.47
C ARG A 369 -2.22 -40.43 -26.46
N SER A 370 -1.24 -40.34 -27.35
CA SER A 370 -0.42 -39.15 -27.54
C SER A 370 -1.30 -37.92 -27.82
N LEU A 371 -1.75 -37.24 -26.77
CA LEU A 371 -2.41 -35.95 -26.88
C LEU A 371 -1.29 -34.94 -27.10
N GLY A 372 -1.01 -34.70 -28.37
CA GLY A 372 0.04 -33.84 -28.82
C GLY A 372 -0.23 -32.39 -28.40
N VAL A 373 0.51 -31.92 -27.40
CA VAL A 373 0.87 -30.50 -27.26
C VAL A 373 1.80 -30.16 -28.43
N SER A 374 1.25 -30.16 -29.65
CA SER A 374 2.03 -30.14 -30.90
C SER A 374 2.26 -28.72 -31.42
N ASN A 375 1.51 -27.73 -30.91
CA ASN A 375 1.41 -26.40 -31.51
C ASN A 375 1.17 -25.29 -30.47
N VAL A 376 1.93 -25.24 -29.36
CA VAL A 376 1.97 -24.02 -28.54
C VAL A 376 2.95 -23.05 -29.19
N ILE A 377 2.44 -21.92 -29.68
CA ILE A 377 3.28 -20.83 -30.18
C ILE A 377 3.76 -20.04 -28.96
N LEU A 378 5.08 -19.92 -28.83
CA LEU A 378 5.72 -19.08 -27.83
C LEU A 378 6.06 -17.76 -28.48
N SER A 379 5.63 -16.67 -27.87
CA SER A 379 5.99 -15.31 -28.23
C SER A 379 6.40 -14.55 -26.96
N GLY A 380 7.25 -13.54 -27.14
CA GLY A 380 7.66 -12.64 -26.07
C GLY A 380 7.97 -11.26 -26.64
N PRO A 381 8.35 -10.30 -25.79
CA PRO A 381 8.47 -8.90 -26.18
C PRO A 381 9.60 -8.61 -27.19
N ALA A 382 10.52 -9.56 -27.43
CA ALA A 382 11.52 -9.44 -28.48
C ALA A 382 11.10 -10.03 -29.83
N MET A 383 11.40 -9.30 -30.89
CA MET A 383 11.37 -9.80 -32.26
C MET A 383 12.63 -10.64 -32.54
N LEU A 384 12.42 -11.87 -33.03
CA LEU A 384 13.49 -12.74 -33.51
C LEU A 384 14.22 -12.08 -34.70
N PRO A 385 15.56 -12.00 -34.71
CA PRO A 385 16.30 -11.55 -35.89
C PRO A 385 16.15 -12.56 -37.03
N ASN A 386 16.17 -12.06 -38.27
CA ASN A 386 16.26 -12.85 -39.49
C ASN A 386 17.42 -13.86 -39.38
N LEU A 387 17.11 -15.15 -39.27
CA LEU A 387 18.09 -16.22 -39.45
C LEU A 387 18.57 -16.21 -40.90
N SER A 388 19.62 -15.45 -41.19
CA SER A 388 20.39 -15.66 -42.43
C SER A 388 21.09 -17.01 -42.35
N GLU A 389 20.82 -17.83 -43.34
CA GLU A 389 21.49 -19.11 -43.63
C GLU A 389 22.99 -19.06 -43.31
N ASN A 390 23.45 -19.87 -42.34
CA ASN A 390 24.75 -20.56 -42.42
C ASN A 390 24.93 -21.57 -41.26
N GLY A 391 24.90 -22.86 -41.61
CA GLY A 391 25.96 -23.80 -41.21
C GLY A 391 25.91 -24.49 -39.82
N THR A 392 25.16 -25.60 -39.77
CA THR A 392 25.52 -26.89 -39.13
C THR A 392 26.16 -26.92 -37.72
N SER A 393 25.43 -27.43 -36.72
CA SER A 393 25.86 -28.65 -35.99
C SER A 393 24.72 -29.23 -35.15
N SER A 394 24.81 -30.54 -34.93
CA SER A 394 23.78 -31.51 -34.58
C SER A 394 23.41 -31.56 -33.09
N LEU A 395 22.11 -31.50 -32.78
CA LEU A 395 21.36 -32.28 -31.76
C LEU A 395 19.87 -31.85 -31.84
N GLY A 396 18.93 -32.79 -32.00
CA GLY A 396 17.50 -32.50 -32.22
C GLY A 396 16.73 -32.01 -30.97
N PRO A 397 15.66 -31.22 -31.16
CA PRO A 397 14.31 -31.80 -31.05
C PRO A 397 13.34 -31.33 -32.15
N SER A 398 12.59 -32.27 -32.71
CA SER A 398 11.55 -32.04 -33.72
C SER A 398 10.17 -31.87 -33.06
N SER A 399 9.80 -30.66 -32.64
CA SER A 399 8.39 -30.28 -32.39
C SER A 399 8.13 -28.79 -32.06
N ILE A 400 9.04 -27.86 -32.32
CA ILE A 400 8.83 -26.43 -32.07
C ILE A 400 8.82 -25.68 -33.39
N ARG A 401 7.71 -25.01 -33.72
CA ARG A 401 7.63 -24.06 -34.84
C ARG A 401 7.41 -22.66 -34.26
N ALA A 402 8.43 -21.81 -34.33
CA ALA A 402 8.23 -20.37 -34.27
C ALA A 402 7.50 -19.94 -35.55
N GLN A 403 6.25 -19.51 -35.46
CA GLN A 403 5.49 -18.92 -36.57
C GLN A 403 5.04 -17.52 -36.17
N GLN A 404 5.08 -16.59 -37.14
CA GLN A 404 4.51 -15.25 -36.98
C GLN A 404 2.99 -15.38 -36.79
N SER A 405 2.51 -15.12 -35.56
CA SER A 405 1.08 -14.93 -35.28
C SER A 405 0.71 -13.47 -35.53
N PRO A 406 -0.48 -13.16 -36.09
CA PRO A 406 -1.00 -11.81 -36.07
C PRO A 406 -1.10 -11.30 -34.62
N ALA A 407 -0.78 -10.03 -34.40
CA ALA A 407 -0.84 -9.38 -33.09
C ALA A 407 -2.24 -9.53 -32.48
N ARG A 408 -2.33 -10.25 -31.36
CA ARG A 408 -3.53 -10.31 -30.51
C ARG A 408 -3.27 -9.41 -29.31
N ALA A 409 -4.31 -8.76 -28.79
CA ALA A 409 -4.18 -7.79 -27.71
C ALA A 409 -3.42 -8.38 -26.52
N VAL A 410 -2.25 -7.82 -26.25
CA VAL A 410 -1.41 -8.14 -25.10
C VAL A 410 -1.95 -7.36 -23.91
N LEU A 411 -2.24 -8.05 -22.80
CA LEU A 411 -2.76 -7.46 -21.56
C LEU A 411 -1.66 -6.93 -20.63
N ASP A 412 -0.38 -7.11 -21.01
CA ASP A 412 0.78 -6.64 -20.26
C ASP A 412 1.43 -5.43 -20.94
N CYS A 413 1.85 -4.47 -20.13
CA CYS A 413 2.23 -3.12 -20.51
C CYS A 413 3.49 -2.67 -19.77
N THR A 414 4.09 -3.53 -18.95
CA THR A 414 5.17 -3.12 -18.07
C THR A 414 6.51 -3.25 -18.79
N VAL A 415 7.06 -2.11 -19.19
CA VAL A 415 8.26 -2.03 -20.05
C VAL A 415 9.55 -1.79 -19.24
N ASP A 416 9.57 -2.12 -17.96
CA ASP A 416 10.77 -2.10 -17.13
C ASP A 416 10.95 -3.43 -16.42
N CYS A 417 11.90 -4.23 -16.91
CA CYS A 417 12.22 -5.54 -16.36
C CYS A 417 13.25 -5.40 -15.24
N ILE A 418 13.30 -6.32 -14.27
CA ILE A 418 14.43 -6.42 -13.34
C ILE A 418 14.72 -7.91 -13.20
N ALA A 419 15.76 -8.40 -13.88
CA ALA A 419 16.34 -9.70 -13.60
C ALA A 419 17.86 -9.54 -13.45
N GLY A 420 18.38 -9.86 -12.27
CA GLY A 420 19.81 -9.81 -11.99
C GLY A 420 20.52 -11.10 -12.41
N SER A 421 21.68 -10.99 -13.05
CA SER A 421 22.62 -12.09 -13.21
C SER A 421 23.59 -12.11 -12.01
N ALA A 422 23.71 -13.26 -11.34
CA ALA A 422 24.74 -13.48 -10.32
C ALA A 422 25.92 -14.22 -10.96
N GLU A 423 27.03 -13.53 -11.21
CA GLU A 423 28.29 -14.22 -11.54
C GLU A 423 28.96 -14.73 -10.25
N VAL A 424 29.06 -16.06 -10.17
CA VAL A 424 29.94 -16.78 -9.26
C VAL A 424 31.37 -16.62 -9.78
N GLY A 425 32.24 -16.00 -8.98
CA GLY A 425 33.56 -15.56 -9.42
C GLY A 425 34.55 -16.68 -9.76
N THR A 426 35.47 -16.36 -10.66
CA THR A 426 36.83 -16.91 -10.69
C THR A 426 37.86 -15.77 -10.89
N GLY A 427 38.59 -15.48 -9.80
CA GLY A 427 39.86 -14.77 -9.67
C GLY A 427 40.34 -13.75 -10.73
N ASN A 428 40.45 -12.48 -10.32
CA ASN A 428 41.74 -11.80 -10.27
C ASN A 428 41.67 -10.51 -9.44
N SER A 429 42.72 -10.26 -8.65
CA SER A 429 42.86 -9.13 -7.73
C SER A 429 42.96 -7.79 -8.48
N MET A 430 42.00 -6.89 -8.25
CA MET A 430 42.21 -5.45 -8.45
C MET A 430 42.24 -4.76 -7.08
N ARG A 431 43.31 -3.98 -6.87
CA ARG A 431 43.55 -3.18 -5.65
C ARG A 431 42.54 -2.03 -5.57
N PRO A 432 42.10 -1.63 -4.35
CA PRO A 432 41.32 -0.41 -4.19
C PRO A 432 42.23 0.81 -4.44
N GLU A 433 41.83 1.69 -5.35
CA GLU A 433 42.42 3.02 -5.47
C GLU A 433 42.00 3.91 -4.28
N ALA A 434 42.90 4.81 -3.89
CA ALA A 434 42.80 5.61 -2.67
C ALA A 434 41.68 6.67 -2.74
N PRO A 435 41.01 6.98 -1.61
CA PRO A 435 40.00 8.02 -1.56
C PRO A 435 40.65 9.41 -1.60
N GLY A 436 40.25 10.22 -2.58
CA GLY A 436 40.52 11.66 -2.59
C GLY A 436 39.72 12.36 -1.49
N SER A 437 40.42 13.15 -0.68
CA SER A 437 39.87 13.98 0.40
C SER A 437 39.00 15.11 -0.16
N TRP A 438 37.76 15.26 0.32
CA TRP A 438 36.95 16.44 0.04
C TRP A 438 36.14 16.88 1.26
N ASP A 439 36.17 18.20 1.47
CA ASP A 439 35.75 18.92 2.66
C ASP A 439 34.24 18.86 2.93
N SER A 440 33.94 18.74 4.21
CA SER A 440 32.62 18.75 4.83
C SER A 440 32.10 20.17 5.01
N HIS A 441 31.07 20.59 4.26
CA HIS A 441 30.14 21.64 4.71
C HIS A 441 28.80 21.57 3.94
N ALA A 442 27.80 20.94 4.57
CA ALA A 442 26.38 21.33 4.51
C ALA A 442 25.54 20.45 5.46
N GLY A 443 25.10 21.07 6.58
CA GLY A 443 23.90 20.79 7.39
C GLY A 443 23.25 19.39 7.41
N SER A 444 23.93 18.35 7.89
CA SER A 444 23.27 17.09 8.30
C SER A 444 23.38 16.84 9.80
N SER A 445 22.31 16.25 10.35
CA SER A 445 22.17 15.93 11.77
C SER A 445 23.19 14.87 12.23
N PRO A 446 23.78 14.94 13.44
CA PRO A 446 24.85 14.04 13.90
C PRO A 446 24.51 12.54 13.86
N VAL A 447 23.26 12.16 14.08
CA VAL A 447 22.80 10.75 14.11
C VAL A 447 22.76 10.16 12.70
N MET A 448 22.16 10.89 11.75
CA MET A 448 22.17 10.51 10.33
C MET A 448 23.55 10.65 9.68
N HIS A 449 24.40 11.54 10.19
CA HIS A 449 25.80 11.65 9.76
C HIS A 449 26.61 10.39 10.09
N GLY A 450 26.40 9.77 11.26
CA GLY A 450 27.01 8.47 11.61
C GLY A 450 26.55 7.34 10.68
N TYR A 451 25.28 7.38 10.25
CA TYR A 451 24.73 6.45 9.27
C TYR A 451 25.33 6.64 7.86
N LEU A 452 25.49 7.88 7.38
CA LEU A 452 26.15 8.20 6.10
C LEU A 452 27.64 7.82 6.12
N GLN A 453 28.32 8.04 7.26
CA GLN A 453 29.69 7.54 7.44
C GLN A 453 29.75 6.01 7.34
N SER A 454 28.71 5.28 7.77
CA SER A 454 28.63 3.82 7.59
C SER A 454 28.46 3.37 6.14
N ILE A 455 27.79 4.18 5.29
CA ILE A 455 27.73 3.98 3.82
C ILE A 455 29.12 4.11 3.21
N HIS A 456 29.94 5.03 3.72
CA HIS A 456 31.25 5.36 3.16
C HIS A 456 32.41 4.56 3.80
N GLN A 457 32.24 4.09 5.04
CA GLN A 457 33.17 3.26 5.80
C GLN A 457 32.36 2.34 6.76
N PRO A 458 32.23 1.03 6.50
CA PRO A 458 31.41 0.15 7.32
C PRO A 458 32.01 -0.03 8.72
N GLN A 459 31.57 0.79 9.69
CA GLN A 459 31.82 0.60 11.13
C GLN A 459 30.52 0.30 11.91
N HIS A 460 30.69 -0.33 13.07
CA HIS A 460 29.69 -1.13 13.77
C HIS A 460 28.56 -0.32 14.43
N PHE A 461 27.37 -0.34 13.83
CA PHE A 461 26.10 -0.24 14.55
C PHE A 461 25.40 -1.59 14.44
N THR A 462 25.54 -2.41 15.48
CA THR A 462 24.84 -3.70 15.61
C THR A 462 24.28 -3.73 17.02
N ARG A 463 23.01 -4.11 17.16
CA ARG A 463 22.44 -4.47 18.45
C ARG A 463 23.18 -5.73 18.93
N HIS A 464 23.91 -5.65 20.04
CA HIS A 464 24.58 -6.81 20.60
C HIS A 464 23.54 -7.77 21.19
N SER A 465 23.23 -8.86 20.49
CA SER A 465 22.42 -9.95 21.02
C SER A 465 23.24 -10.80 21.99
N SER A 466 22.97 -10.68 23.29
CA SER A 466 23.45 -11.65 24.28
C SER A 466 22.52 -12.86 24.29
N SER A 467 22.96 -13.97 23.69
CA SER A 467 22.22 -15.22 23.65
C SER A 467 22.27 -15.96 25.00
N GLY A 468 21.12 -16.06 25.67
CA GLY A 468 20.88 -16.97 26.80
C GLY A 468 19.71 -17.91 26.49
N PRO A 469 19.77 -19.21 26.83
CA PRO A 469 18.69 -20.14 26.50
C PRO A 469 17.58 -20.07 27.56
N GLY A 470 16.36 -19.79 27.08
CA GLY A 470 15.09 -20.22 27.68
C GLY A 470 14.72 -19.60 29.02
N GLN A 471 13.93 -18.52 29.01
CA GLN A 471 12.97 -18.23 30.08
C GLN A 471 11.67 -17.66 29.51
N SER A 472 10.56 -18.21 29.98
CA SER A 472 9.18 -17.79 29.72
C SER A 472 8.90 -16.40 30.27
N GLY A 473 8.09 -15.63 29.52
CA GLY A 473 7.26 -14.51 29.97
C GLY A 473 7.76 -13.68 31.15
N MET A 474 8.32 -12.49 30.85
CA MET A 474 8.43 -11.42 31.85
C MET A 474 7.46 -10.28 31.53
N PRO A 475 6.87 -9.62 32.55
CA PRO A 475 5.95 -8.51 32.37
C PRO A 475 6.68 -7.23 31.92
N ILE A 476 5.92 -6.37 31.25
CA ILE A 476 6.29 -5.01 30.79
C ILE A 476 6.81 -4.17 31.98
N PRO A 477 7.87 -3.35 31.84
CA PRO A 477 8.28 -2.44 32.91
C PRO A 477 7.28 -1.27 33.00
N ARG A 478 6.58 -1.14 34.13
CA ARG A 478 5.96 0.13 34.53
C ARG A 478 7.03 1.02 35.14
N VAL A 479 7.08 2.30 34.76
CA VAL A 479 7.95 3.28 35.42
C VAL A 479 7.28 3.69 36.74
N GLU A 480 7.54 2.95 37.81
CA GLU A 480 7.06 3.33 39.13
C GLU A 480 7.84 4.55 39.64
N PRO A 481 7.19 5.61 40.17
CA PRO A 481 7.88 6.81 40.67
C PRO A 481 8.98 6.51 41.71
N GLN A 482 8.87 5.39 42.42
CA GLN A 482 9.89 4.88 43.35
C GLN A 482 11.21 4.51 42.67
N GLU A 483 11.17 3.98 41.44
CA GLU A 483 12.37 3.60 40.70
C GLU A 483 13.17 4.81 40.20
N LEU A 484 12.48 5.92 39.92
CA LEU A 484 13.09 7.20 39.60
C LEU A 484 13.58 7.92 40.85
N LEU A 485 12.85 7.83 41.96
CA LEU A 485 13.29 8.32 43.27
C LEU A 485 14.66 7.74 43.64
N GLU A 486 14.88 6.45 43.41
CA GLU A 486 16.18 5.82 43.65
C GLU A 486 17.30 6.39 42.75
N ILE A 487 17.04 6.54 41.44
CA ILE A 487 18.06 7.07 40.51
C ILE A 487 18.40 8.53 40.87
N VAL A 488 17.37 9.34 41.09
CA VAL A 488 17.53 10.76 41.44
C VAL A 488 18.26 10.90 42.77
N SER A 489 17.90 10.10 43.78
CA SER A 489 18.58 10.14 45.08
C SER A 489 20.04 9.70 45.00
N ASN A 490 20.35 8.74 44.10
CA ASN A 490 21.73 8.31 43.86
C ASN A 490 22.58 9.38 43.15
N VAL A 491 21.99 10.11 42.20
CA VAL A 491 22.69 11.21 41.51
C VAL A 491 22.86 12.43 42.43
N LEU A 492 21.85 12.74 43.25
CA LEU A 492 21.90 13.85 44.21
C LEU A 492 22.70 13.54 45.49
N GLY A 493 22.93 12.27 45.80
CA GLY A 493 23.55 11.82 47.05
C GLY A 493 22.69 12.04 48.30
N LYS A 494 21.39 12.31 48.14
CA LYS A 494 20.41 12.51 49.23
C LYS A 494 19.00 12.16 48.75
N GLU A 495 18.09 11.88 49.69
CA GLU A 495 16.67 11.69 49.37
C GLU A 495 16.04 12.98 48.82
N ALA A 496 15.24 12.84 47.77
CA ALA A 496 14.46 13.91 47.14
C ALA A 496 12.97 13.56 47.17
N ALA A 497 12.09 14.57 47.30
CA ALA A 497 10.65 14.34 47.25
C ALA A 497 10.14 14.31 45.79
N ALA A 498 9.05 13.58 45.54
CA ALA A 498 8.55 13.34 44.19
C ALA A 498 8.16 14.63 43.43
N ASP A 499 7.60 15.61 44.14
CA ASP A 499 7.13 16.90 43.59
C ASP A 499 8.12 18.05 43.78
N GLU A 500 9.28 17.81 44.41
CA GLU A 500 10.30 18.83 44.64
C GLU A 500 11.02 19.17 43.32
N PRO A 501 11.22 20.47 43.01
CA PRO A 501 12.02 20.87 41.87
C PRO A 501 13.46 20.35 41.99
N LEU A 502 13.93 19.60 41.00
CA LEU A 502 15.23 18.92 41.03
C LEU A 502 16.41 19.88 41.24
N MET A 503 16.33 21.11 40.70
CA MET A 503 17.35 22.14 40.90
C MET A 503 17.39 22.64 42.35
N GLU A 504 16.24 22.76 43.02
CA GLU A 504 16.16 23.12 44.44
C GLU A 504 16.61 21.96 45.33
N ALA A 505 16.36 20.73 44.88
CA ALA A 505 16.92 19.52 45.45
C ALA A 505 18.44 19.39 45.21
N GLY A 506 19.10 20.32 44.51
CA GLY A 506 20.55 20.39 44.37
C GLY A 506 21.10 19.70 43.11
N LEU A 507 20.26 19.43 42.10
CA LEU A 507 20.71 18.97 40.80
C LEU A 507 21.43 20.13 40.08
N ASP A 508 22.71 19.95 39.78
CA ASP A 508 23.49 20.90 38.99
C ASP A 508 23.57 20.47 37.50
N SER A 509 24.26 21.26 36.67
CA SER A 509 24.36 20.97 35.24
C SER A 509 25.10 19.67 34.91
N ILE A 510 25.96 19.16 35.80
CA ILE A 510 26.66 17.88 35.63
C ILE A 510 25.73 16.73 36.04
N GLY A 511 25.10 16.86 37.21
CA GLY A 511 24.09 15.92 37.71
C GLY A 511 22.90 15.77 36.78
N ALA A 512 22.50 16.83 36.06
CA ALA A 512 21.46 16.76 35.03
C ALA A 512 21.82 15.80 33.89
N VAL A 513 23.09 15.82 33.43
CA VAL A 513 23.58 14.93 32.37
C VAL A 513 23.73 13.50 32.89
N GLU A 514 24.20 13.32 34.12
CA GLU A 514 24.31 12.00 34.76
C GLU A 514 22.94 11.37 35.00
N LEU A 515 21.97 12.14 35.51
CA LEU A 515 20.59 11.72 35.70
C LEU A 515 19.97 11.30 34.36
N LYS A 516 20.11 12.14 33.33
CA LYS A 516 19.67 11.83 31.97
C LYS A 516 20.26 10.52 31.47
N ASN A 517 21.58 10.32 31.60
CA ASN A 517 22.24 9.09 31.14
C ASN A 517 21.81 7.86 31.95
N ALA A 518 21.65 7.99 33.27
CA ALA A 518 21.25 6.91 34.15
C ALA A 518 19.81 6.45 33.89
N VAL A 519 18.90 7.41 33.72
CA VAL A 519 17.50 7.14 33.35
C VAL A 519 17.44 6.51 31.95
N SER A 520 18.17 7.07 30.98
CA SER A 520 18.24 6.51 29.62
C SER A 520 18.74 5.07 29.61
N ALA A 521 19.77 4.76 30.40
CA ALA A 521 20.33 3.41 30.49
C ALA A 521 19.36 2.43 31.18
N LYS A 522 18.66 2.86 32.24
CA LYS A 522 17.75 1.97 33.00
C LYS A 522 16.50 1.61 32.21
N PHE A 523 15.91 2.59 31.54
CA PHE A 523 14.61 2.43 30.89
C PHE A 523 14.71 2.18 29.37
N GLY A 524 15.92 2.19 28.80
CA GLY A 524 16.12 1.96 27.37
C GLY A 524 15.57 3.09 26.48
N VAL A 525 15.48 4.31 27.01
CA VAL A 525 14.89 5.48 26.35
C VAL A 525 15.93 6.57 26.11
N GLU A 526 15.89 7.21 24.96
CA GLU A 526 16.77 8.34 24.67
C GLU A 526 16.10 9.66 25.09
N LEU A 527 16.75 10.40 25.98
CA LEU A 527 16.23 11.62 26.56
C LEU A 527 17.00 12.85 26.04
N PRO A 528 16.33 13.99 25.77
CA PRO A 528 17.01 15.22 25.38
C PRO A 528 17.87 15.78 26.53
N ALA A 529 18.92 16.53 26.20
CA ALA A 529 19.78 17.18 27.22
C ALA A 529 19.00 18.18 28.09
N THR A 530 17.85 18.66 27.62
CA THR A 530 16.95 19.57 28.33
C THR A 530 15.92 18.87 29.21
N VAL A 531 15.87 17.52 29.22
CA VAL A 531 14.78 16.76 29.86
C VAL A 531 14.55 17.13 31.33
N THR A 532 15.62 17.40 32.07
CA THR A 532 15.55 17.78 33.50
C THR A 532 15.10 19.22 33.72
N PHE A 533 15.14 20.06 32.68
CA PHE A 533 14.63 21.44 32.68
C PHE A 533 13.17 21.49 32.22
N ASP A 534 12.84 20.73 31.18
CA ASP A 534 11.48 20.63 30.64
C ASP A 534 10.54 19.90 31.60
N TYR A 535 11.08 18.95 32.38
CA TYR A 535 10.36 18.16 33.39
C TYR A 535 11.07 18.24 34.75
N PRO A 536 10.89 19.33 35.50
CA PRO A 536 11.77 19.69 36.61
C PRO A 536 11.49 18.99 37.93
N SER A 537 10.64 17.96 37.98
CA SER A 537 10.38 17.14 39.18
C SER A 537 10.39 15.65 38.85
N ILE A 538 10.54 14.80 39.87
CA ILE A 538 10.55 13.33 39.69
C ILE A 538 9.19 12.87 39.13
N ALA A 539 8.09 13.43 39.63
CA ALA A 539 6.75 13.14 39.14
C ALA A 539 6.57 13.56 37.66
N ALA A 540 7.05 14.74 37.26
CA ALA A 540 6.97 15.21 35.88
C ALA A 540 7.84 14.35 34.93
N LEU A 541 9.04 13.97 35.37
CA LEU A 541 9.94 13.10 34.63
C LEU A 541 9.38 11.67 34.50
N ALA A 542 8.75 11.15 35.56
CA ALA A 542 8.06 9.85 35.54
C ALA A 542 6.92 9.83 34.53
N THR A 543 6.09 10.87 34.50
CA THR A 543 5.00 11.02 33.50
C THR A 543 5.57 11.08 32.09
N TYR A 544 6.64 11.85 31.86
CA TYR A 544 7.31 11.92 30.55
C TYR A 544 7.90 10.57 30.11
N LEU A 545 8.52 9.83 31.03
CA LEU A 545 9.05 8.49 30.72
C LEU A 545 7.93 7.50 30.44
N ALA A 546 6.85 7.58 31.20
CA ALA A 546 5.65 6.78 30.97
C ALA A 546 5.08 7.04 29.57
N THR A 547 4.97 8.27 29.10
CA THR A 547 4.50 8.53 27.71
C THR A 547 5.48 8.06 26.64
N ARG A 548 6.78 8.00 26.94
CA ARG A 548 7.81 7.47 26.03
C ARG A 548 7.85 5.94 25.99
N MET A 549 7.27 5.28 26.99
CA MET A 549 7.28 3.83 27.16
C MET A 549 5.90 3.18 27.09
N ALA A 550 4.83 3.99 27.14
CA ALA A 550 3.47 3.51 27.12
C ALA A 550 3.21 2.76 25.80
N PRO A 551 2.64 1.55 25.86
CA PRO A 551 2.09 0.93 24.67
C PRO A 551 1.11 1.90 24.04
N MET A 552 1.15 2.06 22.71
CA MET A 552 0.25 2.95 21.98
C MET A 552 -1.22 2.77 22.35
N GLN A 553 -1.61 1.54 22.69
CA GLN A 553 -2.93 1.19 23.22
C GLN A 553 -3.29 1.94 24.51
N GLU A 554 -2.38 2.07 25.48
CA GLU A 554 -2.63 2.78 26.75
C GLU A 554 -2.81 4.28 26.53
N SER A 555 -1.96 4.92 25.71
CA SER A 555 -2.11 6.35 25.37
C SER A 555 -3.38 6.64 24.57
N MET A 556 -3.84 5.72 23.72
CA MET A 556 -5.12 5.84 23.00
C MET A 556 -6.32 5.89 23.96
N TYR A 557 -6.29 5.17 25.08
CA TYR A 557 -7.34 5.26 26.11
C TYR A 557 -7.19 6.50 26.99
N GLY A 558 -5.95 6.93 27.25
CA GLY A 558 -5.67 8.10 28.08
C GLY A 558 -6.12 9.41 27.46
N ALA A 559 -6.39 9.42 26.14
CA ALA A 559 -6.56 10.64 25.36
C ALA A 559 -5.33 11.55 25.57
N GLU A 560 -4.17 11.09 25.10
CA GLU A 560 -2.92 11.83 25.21
C GLU A 560 -2.53 12.44 23.85
N ASP A 561 -1.97 13.65 23.89
CA ASP A 561 -1.39 14.28 22.71
C ASP A 561 0.08 13.88 22.61
N LEU A 562 0.41 13.15 21.56
CA LEU A 562 1.72 12.57 21.28
C LEU A 562 2.48 13.34 20.20
N CYS A 563 1.90 14.40 19.62
CA CYS A 563 2.65 15.28 18.73
C CYS A 563 3.78 15.97 19.51
N THR A 564 4.98 15.92 18.94
CA THR A 564 6.18 16.53 19.53
C THR A 564 6.83 17.49 18.52
N PRO A 565 7.67 18.43 18.99
CA PRO A 565 8.50 19.21 18.08
C PRO A 565 9.35 18.32 17.18
N VAL A 566 9.61 18.74 15.94
CA VAL A 566 10.44 17.95 15.01
C VAL A 566 11.81 17.64 15.63
N PRO A 567 12.18 16.35 15.75
CA PRO A 567 13.48 15.96 16.26
C PRO A 567 14.62 16.45 15.37
N LEU A 568 15.72 16.91 15.97
CA LEU A 568 16.93 17.33 15.24
C LEU A 568 17.51 16.20 14.38
N GLU A 569 17.32 14.94 14.79
CA GLU A 569 17.70 13.74 14.01
C GLU A 569 16.97 13.61 12.67
N ARG A 570 15.80 14.25 12.51
CA ARG A 570 15.05 14.29 11.24
C ARG A 570 15.52 15.45 10.37
N TRP A 571 15.33 16.69 10.83
CA TRP A 571 15.87 17.87 10.15
C TRP A 571 15.97 19.08 11.08
N ASP A 572 16.91 19.98 10.79
CA ASP A 572 17.10 21.21 11.54
C ASP A 572 16.16 22.32 11.03
N LEU A 573 15.13 22.64 11.82
CA LEU A 573 14.20 23.72 11.52
C LEU A 573 14.87 25.11 11.42
N GLN A 574 15.97 25.35 12.15
CA GLN A 574 16.67 26.63 12.10
C GLN A 574 17.43 26.81 10.79
N ALA A 575 18.07 25.73 10.31
CA ALA A 575 18.77 25.71 9.03
C ALA A 575 17.81 25.93 7.84
N LEU A 576 16.55 25.49 7.96
CA LEU A 576 15.54 25.63 6.91
C LEU A 576 14.91 27.04 6.87
N SER A 577 14.81 27.75 8.02
CA SER A 577 13.90 28.90 8.17
C SER A 577 14.28 30.21 7.43
N ALA A 578 15.44 30.30 6.80
CA ALA A 578 15.99 31.58 6.36
C ALA A 578 15.23 32.22 5.18
N GLU A 579 14.54 31.44 4.32
CA GLU A 579 14.01 31.97 3.05
C GLU A 579 12.53 31.62 2.74
N ASP A 580 11.94 30.52 3.25
CA ASP A 580 10.58 30.08 2.86
C ASP A 580 9.46 30.58 3.80
N ASP A 581 8.39 31.16 3.23
CA ASP A 581 7.21 31.65 3.97
C ASP A 581 6.46 30.53 4.71
N VAL A 582 6.43 29.30 4.16
CA VAL A 582 5.83 28.12 4.81
C VAL A 582 6.60 27.78 6.08
N LEU A 583 7.92 27.83 6.05
CA LEU A 583 8.75 27.53 7.21
C LEU A 583 8.60 28.61 8.30
N ARG A 584 8.40 29.88 7.88
CA ARG A 584 8.09 30.98 8.81
C ARG A 584 6.72 30.84 9.48
N SER A 585 5.76 30.17 8.84
CA SER A 585 4.39 29.99 9.36
C SER A 585 4.27 29.06 10.57
N GLY A 586 5.28 28.23 10.83
CA GLY A 586 5.25 27.22 11.91
C GLY A 586 4.61 25.87 11.55
N MET A 587 4.07 25.71 10.33
CA MET A 587 3.39 24.49 9.83
C MET A 587 4.22 23.19 9.84
N LEU A 588 5.52 23.25 10.15
CA LEU A 588 6.41 22.08 10.27
C LEU A 588 7.03 21.96 11.67
N ARG A 589 6.49 22.63 12.69
CA ARG A 589 7.11 22.63 14.02
C ARG A 589 6.86 21.37 14.82
N ALA A 590 5.69 20.75 14.66
CA ALA A 590 5.29 19.58 15.43
C ALA A 590 4.59 18.52 14.57
N ALA A 591 4.83 17.26 14.91
CA ALA A 591 4.22 16.07 14.32
C ALA A 591 4.45 14.88 15.26
N TYR A 592 3.88 13.72 14.95
CA TYR A 592 4.21 12.48 15.65
C TYR A 592 5.33 11.74 14.93
N PHE A 593 6.37 11.33 15.66
CA PHE A 593 7.54 10.62 15.12
C PHE A 593 7.74 9.30 15.85
N LEU A 594 8.04 8.24 15.11
CA LEU A 594 8.53 7.00 15.66
C LEU A 594 9.99 7.17 16.10
N GLY A 595 10.33 6.66 17.27
CA GLY A 595 11.70 6.64 17.74
C GLY A 595 12.56 5.63 16.98
N ARG A 596 13.84 5.95 16.79
CA ARG A 596 14.90 4.98 16.42
C ARG A 596 14.68 4.22 15.10
N VAL A 597 14.07 4.87 14.10
CA VAL A 597 13.83 4.30 12.76
C VAL A 597 15.13 4.03 11.96
N ASP A 598 16.25 4.54 12.45
CA ASP A 598 17.60 4.28 11.92
C ASP A 598 18.11 2.86 12.27
N LEU A 599 17.56 2.23 13.30
CA LEU A 599 17.98 0.90 13.77
C LEU A 599 17.34 -0.23 12.95
N PHE A 600 18.05 -1.35 12.87
CA PHE A 600 17.57 -2.61 12.27
C PHE A 600 18.48 -3.77 12.66
N ASP A 601 17.91 -4.96 12.91
CA ASP A 601 18.70 -6.19 13.14
C ASP A 601 19.01 -6.92 11.82
N ASP A 602 20.03 -6.45 11.10
CA ASP A 602 20.44 -7.05 9.82
C ASP A 602 20.82 -8.53 9.94
N GLY A 603 21.39 -8.93 11.08
CA GLY A 603 21.78 -10.31 11.38
C GLY A 603 20.57 -11.24 11.50
N ALA A 604 19.54 -10.83 12.25
CA ALA A 604 18.31 -11.61 12.40
C ALA A 604 17.59 -11.84 11.07
N PHE A 605 17.59 -10.84 10.19
CA PHE A 605 16.95 -10.92 8.87
C PHE A 605 17.86 -11.40 7.74
N ARG A 606 19.10 -11.81 8.07
CA ARG A 606 20.12 -12.31 7.13
C ARG A 606 20.37 -11.35 5.96
N GLN A 607 20.36 -10.05 6.25
CA GLN A 607 20.71 -9.00 5.31
C GLN A 607 22.18 -8.65 5.49
N SER A 608 22.86 -8.28 4.40
CA SER A 608 24.21 -7.71 4.54
C SER A 608 24.12 -6.29 5.10
N LYS A 609 25.16 -5.84 5.82
CA LYS A 609 25.20 -4.45 6.33
C LYS A 609 25.05 -3.41 5.21
N SER A 610 25.75 -3.60 4.10
CA SER A 610 25.66 -2.71 2.93
C SER A 610 24.24 -2.63 2.36
N GLU A 611 23.51 -3.75 2.38
CA GLU A 611 22.14 -3.80 1.93
C GLU A 611 21.21 -3.14 2.95
N ALA A 612 21.33 -3.48 4.24
CA ALA A 612 20.54 -2.89 5.31
C ALA A 612 20.65 -1.37 5.36
N VAL A 613 21.85 -0.83 5.13
CA VAL A 613 22.09 0.61 5.08
C VAL A 613 21.48 1.25 3.82
N ALA A 614 21.38 0.50 2.72
CA ALA A 614 20.70 0.98 1.52
C ALA A 614 19.17 0.84 1.59
N MET A 615 18.63 0.08 2.55
CA MET A 615 17.19 -0.09 2.72
C MET A 615 16.53 1.17 3.28
N ASP A 616 15.39 1.55 2.70
CA ASP A 616 14.48 2.53 3.29
C ASP A 616 14.14 2.11 4.74
N PRO A 617 14.25 3.00 5.75
CA PRO A 617 13.77 2.77 7.10
C PRO A 617 12.35 2.17 7.16
N GLN A 618 11.46 2.56 6.25
CA GLN A 618 10.10 2.01 6.15
C GLN A 618 10.13 0.50 5.88
N THR A 619 11.05 0.03 5.04
CA THR A 619 11.23 -1.40 4.75
C THR A 619 11.69 -2.16 5.99
N ARG A 620 12.59 -1.57 6.78
CA ARG A 620 13.14 -2.17 8.01
C ARG A 620 12.04 -2.35 9.05
N VAL A 621 11.32 -1.27 9.36
CA VAL A 621 10.21 -1.28 10.31
C VAL A 621 9.12 -2.25 9.84
N LEU A 622 8.73 -2.18 8.56
CA LEU A 622 7.71 -3.08 8.01
C LEU A 622 8.12 -4.55 8.12
N LEU A 623 9.38 -4.89 7.89
CA LEU A 623 9.89 -6.25 7.96
C LEU A 623 9.89 -6.78 9.40
N GLU A 624 10.31 -5.95 10.37
CA GLU A 624 10.25 -6.27 11.81
C GLU A 624 8.81 -6.49 12.29
N GLN A 625 7.90 -5.58 11.94
CA GLN A 625 6.49 -5.67 12.31
C GLN A 625 5.79 -6.85 11.62
N SER A 626 6.14 -7.15 10.37
CA SER A 626 5.62 -8.32 9.65
C SER A 626 6.10 -9.63 10.29
N PHE A 627 7.36 -9.68 10.73
CA PHE A 627 7.88 -10.83 11.45
C PHE A 627 7.14 -11.03 12.79
N ALA A 628 6.97 -9.97 13.58
CA ALA A 628 6.23 -10.02 14.83
C ALA A 628 4.79 -10.53 14.62
N ALA A 629 4.06 -9.96 13.66
CA ALA A 629 2.70 -10.38 13.32
C ALA A 629 2.62 -11.86 12.91
N LEU A 630 3.59 -12.35 12.12
CA LEU A 630 3.66 -13.78 11.78
C LEU A 630 3.95 -14.68 12.98
N GLN A 631 4.76 -14.23 13.93
CA GLN A 631 5.06 -15.02 15.14
C GLN A 631 3.82 -15.13 16.02
N ASP A 632 3.07 -14.04 16.19
CA ASP A 632 1.79 -14.04 16.89
C ASP A 632 0.76 -14.93 16.18
N MET A 633 0.68 -14.83 14.85
CA MET A 633 -0.14 -15.73 14.05
C MET A 633 0.26 -17.20 14.20
N LYS A 634 1.55 -17.56 14.22
CA LYS A 634 1.97 -18.97 14.40
C LYS A 634 1.61 -19.51 15.77
N GLY A 635 1.66 -18.68 16.80
CA GLY A 635 1.17 -19.01 18.14
C GLY A 635 -0.34 -19.25 18.16
N GLY A 636 -1.11 -18.50 17.35
CA GLY A 636 -2.58 -18.56 17.29
C GLY A 636 -3.20 -19.41 16.17
N LEU A 637 -2.45 -19.84 15.14
CA LEU A 637 -2.96 -20.49 13.92
C LEU A 637 -2.16 -21.76 13.53
N ALA A 638 -1.76 -22.57 14.50
CA ALA A 638 -0.99 -23.80 14.25
C ALA A 638 -1.64 -24.71 13.18
N GLY A 639 -0.96 -24.93 12.06
CA GLY A 639 -1.41 -25.80 10.95
C GLY A 639 -1.69 -25.09 9.61
N THR A 640 -1.68 -23.75 9.54
CA THR A 640 -1.61 -23.03 8.26
C THR A 640 -0.18 -23.03 7.74
N SER A 641 0.02 -23.21 6.42
CA SER A 641 1.35 -23.09 5.82
C SER A 641 1.73 -21.61 5.78
N PRO A 642 2.81 -21.17 6.48
CA PRO A 642 3.27 -19.79 6.37
C PRO A 642 3.61 -19.40 4.94
N ALA A 643 4.00 -20.38 4.10
CA ALA A 643 4.32 -20.17 2.70
C ALA A 643 3.14 -19.64 1.88
N SER A 644 1.89 -19.97 2.19
CA SER A 644 0.71 -19.46 1.44
C SER A 644 0.14 -18.17 2.02
N THR A 645 0.94 -17.39 2.75
CA THR A 645 0.51 -16.10 3.31
C THR A 645 0.64 -15.00 2.27
N GLY A 646 -0.44 -14.25 2.03
CA GLY A 646 -0.41 -13.04 1.21
C GLY A 646 0.10 -11.83 1.98
N VAL A 647 0.62 -10.81 1.29
CA VAL A 647 1.16 -9.56 1.84
C VAL A 647 0.57 -8.39 1.07
N TYR A 648 -0.15 -7.51 1.77
CA TYR A 648 -0.85 -6.36 1.19
C TYR A 648 -0.42 -5.11 1.95
N VAL A 649 0.24 -4.16 1.29
CA VAL A 649 0.87 -3.02 1.98
C VAL A 649 0.44 -1.70 1.35
N GLY A 650 -0.11 -0.82 2.19
CA GLY A 650 -0.38 0.56 1.84
C GLY A 650 0.77 1.49 2.23
N CYS A 651 1.30 2.26 1.27
CA CYS A 651 2.34 3.26 1.49
C CYS A 651 2.13 4.42 0.50
N VAL A 652 2.37 5.65 0.94
CA VAL A 652 2.16 6.85 0.11
C VAL A 652 3.50 7.47 -0.30
N TRP A 653 4.38 7.68 0.69
CA TRP A 653 5.61 8.45 0.50
C TRP A 653 6.85 7.55 0.46
N GLN A 654 7.76 7.85 -0.46
CA GLN A 654 9.05 7.16 -0.64
C GLN A 654 10.17 8.19 -0.55
N GLU A 655 10.45 8.65 0.67
CA GLU A 655 11.32 9.80 0.90
C GLU A 655 12.81 9.42 0.98
N TYR A 656 13.14 8.14 1.12
CA TYR A 656 14.52 7.75 1.42
C TYR A 656 15.49 7.97 0.25
N ALA A 657 15.05 7.74 -0.99
CA ALA A 657 15.86 8.05 -2.17
C ALA A 657 16.17 9.56 -2.25
N LEU A 658 15.17 10.40 -1.94
CA LEU A 658 15.31 11.85 -1.86
C LEU A 658 16.23 12.28 -0.72
N PHE A 659 16.08 11.66 0.45
CA PHE A 659 16.98 11.85 1.59
C PHE A 659 18.43 11.58 1.20
N LEU A 660 18.73 10.44 0.57
CA LEU A 660 20.08 10.08 0.13
C LEU A 660 20.65 11.09 -0.88
N GLU A 661 19.82 11.59 -1.79
CA GLU A 661 20.23 12.63 -2.74
C GLU A 661 20.58 13.95 -2.04
N HIS A 662 19.81 14.39 -1.04
CA HIS A 662 20.13 15.57 -0.23
C HIS A 662 21.45 15.41 0.53
N GLN A 663 21.83 14.18 0.83
CA GLN A 663 23.12 13.84 1.44
C GLN A 663 24.24 13.64 0.40
N ASN A 664 24.00 13.94 -0.88
CA ASN A 664 24.93 13.77 -1.99
C ASN A 664 25.42 12.32 -2.16
N VAL A 665 24.63 11.33 -1.73
CA VAL A 665 24.94 9.91 -1.93
C VAL A 665 24.62 9.54 -3.37
N LYS A 666 25.62 9.05 -4.10
CA LYS A 666 25.44 8.63 -5.49
C LYS A 666 24.55 7.38 -5.57
N PRO A 667 23.66 7.27 -6.57
CA PRO A 667 22.88 6.07 -6.81
C PRO A 667 23.77 4.83 -6.99
N THR A 668 23.40 3.74 -6.33
CA THR A 668 24.05 2.42 -6.42
C THR A 668 23.00 1.33 -6.62
N VAL A 669 23.44 0.12 -7.00
CA VAL A 669 22.55 -1.04 -7.16
C VAL A 669 21.84 -1.38 -5.84
N SER A 670 22.54 -1.30 -4.71
CA SER A 670 21.93 -1.56 -3.40
C SER A 670 20.84 -0.54 -3.06
N ILE A 671 21.03 0.74 -3.42
CA ILE A 671 20.00 1.78 -3.22
C ILE A 671 18.77 1.48 -4.07
N LEU A 672 18.93 1.09 -5.35
CA LEU A 672 17.81 0.71 -6.21
C LEU A 672 16.92 -0.36 -5.55
N THR A 673 17.53 -1.45 -5.07
CA THR A 673 16.82 -2.54 -4.40
C THR A 673 16.40 -2.24 -2.96
N GLY A 674 16.94 -1.16 -2.38
CA GLY A 674 16.74 -0.78 -0.98
C GLY A 674 15.63 0.26 -0.80
N SER A 675 15.42 1.14 -1.78
CA SER A 675 14.47 2.25 -1.68
C SER A 675 13.26 2.16 -2.61
N GLY A 676 13.23 1.22 -3.57
CA GLY A 676 12.07 1.06 -4.46
C GLY A 676 10.85 0.47 -3.73
N PHE A 677 9.65 0.99 -4.03
CA PHE A 677 8.41 0.53 -3.39
C PHE A 677 8.10 -0.95 -3.62
N ASN A 678 8.18 -1.42 -4.87
CA ASN A 678 8.03 -2.85 -5.18
C ASN A 678 9.04 -3.72 -4.41
N PHE A 679 10.28 -3.25 -4.20
CA PHE A 679 11.27 -3.96 -3.40
C PHE A 679 10.97 -3.95 -1.90
N MET A 680 10.49 -2.83 -1.35
CA MET A 680 10.08 -2.73 0.06
C MET A 680 9.11 -3.87 0.41
N ILE A 681 8.13 -4.10 -0.45
CA ILE A 681 7.04 -5.05 -0.21
C ILE A 681 7.48 -6.47 -0.57
N GLY A 682 8.13 -6.65 -1.73
CA GLY A 682 8.70 -7.93 -2.15
C GLY A 682 9.68 -8.50 -1.14
N ARG A 683 10.46 -7.63 -0.45
CA ARG A 683 11.43 -8.02 0.57
C ARG A 683 10.79 -8.66 1.79
N VAL A 684 9.55 -8.29 2.16
CA VAL A 684 8.81 -8.95 3.24
C VAL A 684 8.59 -10.43 2.87
N SER A 685 8.02 -10.67 1.69
CA SER A 685 7.76 -12.03 1.18
C SER A 685 9.05 -12.83 0.97
N TYR A 686 10.09 -12.21 0.39
CA TYR A 686 11.39 -12.84 0.17
C TYR A 686 12.08 -13.27 1.47
N THR A 687 12.16 -12.35 2.44
CA THR A 687 12.91 -12.58 3.68
C THR A 687 12.20 -13.61 4.57
N LEU A 688 10.87 -13.52 4.64
CA LEU A 688 10.01 -14.36 5.49
C LEU A 688 9.56 -15.66 4.79
N GLY A 689 9.84 -15.81 3.49
CA GLY A 689 9.50 -17.01 2.71
C GLY A 689 8.02 -17.17 2.40
N LEU A 690 7.31 -16.07 2.16
CA LEU A 690 5.89 -16.04 1.84
C LEU A 690 5.67 -16.03 0.32
N GLN A 691 4.72 -16.82 -0.15
CA GLN A 691 4.45 -17.08 -1.56
C GLN A 691 3.00 -16.77 -1.96
N GLY A 692 2.17 -16.23 -1.06
CA GLY A 692 0.84 -15.73 -1.43
C GLY A 692 0.91 -14.46 -2.30
N PRO A 693 -0.23 -13.83 -2.64
CA PRO A 693 -0.24 -12.55 -3.34
C PRO A 693 0.58 -11.51 -2.59
N CYS A 694 1.31 -10.64 -3.30
CA CYS A 694 2.15 -9.61 -2.71
C CYS A 694 1.93 -8.29 -3.43
N ILE A 695 1.14 -7.41 -2.83
CA ILE A 695 0.58 -6.25 -3.52
C ILE A 695 0.91 -4.98 -2.74
N GLY A 696 1.67 -4.10 -3.39
CA GLY A 696 1.87 -2.72 -3.00
C GLY A 696 0.86 -1.80 -3.61
N MET A 697 0.28 -0.92 -2.80
CA MET A 697 -0.70 0.04 -3.30
C MET A 697 -0.54 1.43 -2.66
N ASP A 698 -0.93 2.43 -3.44
CA ASP A 698 -1.08 3.81 -3.00
C ASP A 698 -2.48 4.33 -3.36
N THR A 699 -3.31 4.49 -2.33
CA THR A 699 -4.60 5.21 -2.40
C THR A 699 -4.60 6.40 -1.44
N ALA A 700 -3.43 7.00 -1.21
CA ALA A 700 -3.18 8.06 -0.24
C ALA A 700 -3.55 7.61 1.19
N CYS A 701 -4.27 8.44 1.93
CA CYS A 701 -4.61 8.18 3.33
C CYS A 701 -5.47 6.92 3.56
N SER A 702 -6.13 6.37 2.54
CA SER A 702 -6.95 5.16 2.65
C SER A 702 -6.17 3.85 2.45
N SER A 703 -4.88 3.92 2.07
CA SER A 703 -4.09 2.77 1.59
C SER A 703 -4.13 1.55 2.51
N SER A 704 -3.97 1.74 3.82
CA SER A 704 -4.00 0.63 4.78
C SER A 704 -5.35 -0.07 4.92
N LEU A 705 -6.48 0.63 4.79
CA LEU A 705 -7.80 -0.02 4.79
C LEU A 705 -8.10 -0.69 3.45
N VAL A 706 -7.61 -0.14 2.34
CA VAL A 706 -7.68 -0.82 1.03
C VAL A 706 -6.85 -2.10 1.06
N ALA A 707 -5.66 -2.08 1.68
CA ALA A 707 -4.84 -3.27 1.89
C ALA A 707 -5.57 -4.33 2.72
N ALA A 708 -6.24 -3.94 3.81
CA ALA A 708 -7.06 -4.86 4.62
C ALA A 708 -8.25 -5.42 3.82
N HIS A 709 -8.89 -4.59 2.98
CA HIS A 709 -9.96 -5.03 2.08
C HIS A 709 -9.47 -6.08 1.08
N LEU A 710 -8.36 -5.82 0.38
CA LEU A 710 -7.78 -6.77 -0.59
C LEU A 710 -7.32 -8.08 0.09
N ALA A 711 -6.71 -7.99 1.28
CA ALA A 711 -6.35 -9.17 2.06
C ALA A 711 -7.58 -10.02 2.42
N SER A 712 -8.67 -9.38 2.86
CA SER A 712 -9.94 -10.04 3.14
C SER A 712 -10.52 -10.72 1.90
N THR A 713 -10.56 -10.02 0.77
CA THR A 713 -11.08 -10.54 -0.50
C THR A 713 -10.26 -11.72 -1.00
N GLY A 714 -8.92 -11.62 -0.99
CA GLY A 714 -8.03 -12.70 -1.39
C GLY A 714 -8.20 -13.96 -0.53
N LEU A 715 -8.43 -13.80 0.77
CA LEU A 715 -8.70 -14.93 1.67
C LEU A 715 -10.06 -15.59 1.43
N VAL A 716 -11.09 -14.80 1.13
CA VAL A 716 -12.43 -15.28 0.77
C VAL A 716 -12.39 -16.02 -0.57
N ASN A 717 -11.61 -15.53 -1.53
CA ASN A 717 -11.43 -16.14 -2.85
C ASN A 717 -10.50 -17.37 -2.82
N GLY A 718 -9.81 -17.62 -1.70
CA GLY A 718 -8.89 -18.74 -1.56
C GLY A 718 -7.52 -18.53 -2.22
N GLU A 719 -7.14 -17.28 -2.54
CA GLU A 719 -5.83 -16.93 -3.09
C GLU A 719 -4.68 -17.16 -2.09
N SER A 720 -5.01 -17.16 -0.79
CA SER A 720 -4.08 -17.42 0.30
C SER A 720 -4.76 -18.15 1.47
N SER A 721 -3.97 -18.73 2.38
CA SER A 721 -4.49 -19.35 3.62
C SER A 721 -4.59 -18.38 4.79
N SER A 722 -3.75 -17.34 4.73
CA SER A 722 -3.57 -16.28 5.71
C SER A 722 -3.04 -15.05 4.97
N ALA A 723 -3.18 -13.86 5.55
CA ALA A 723 -2.65 -12.65 4.93
C ALA A 723 -2.10 -11.68 5.97
N LEU A 724 -1.07 -10.93 5.59
CA LEU A 724 -0.63 -9.72 6.28
C LEU A 724 -1.21 -8.52 5.53
N ALA A 725 -1.91 -7.64 6.23
CA ALA A 725 -2.29 -6.33 5.71
C ALA A 725 -1.60 -5.25 6.53
N ALA A 726 -0.93 -4.31 5.87
CA ALA A 726 -0.11 -3.32 6.56
C ALA A 726 -0.33 -1.90 6.03
N GLY A 727 -0.03 -0.93 6.88
CA GLY A 727 0.20 0.45 6.50
C GLY A 727 1.49 0.95 7.12
N ILE A 728 2.29 1.67 6.34
CA ILE A 728 3.56 2.27 6.79
C ILE A 728 3.61 3.74 6.34
N ASN A 729 4.16 4.59 7.20
CA ASN A 729 4.48 5.97 6.89
C ASN A 729 5.64 6.48 7.77
N LEU A 730 6.70 6.98 7.15
CA LEU A 730 7.78 7.70 7.82
C LEU A 730 8.05 9.05 7.15
N MET A 731 8.49 10.02 7.93
CA MET A 731 8.87 11.36 7.49
C MET A 731 10.39 11.52 7.64
N LEU A 732 11.09 11.49 6.51
CA LEU A 732 12.55 11.49 6.42
C LEU A 732 13.09 12.82 5.89
N VAL A 733 12.30 13.59 5.14
CA VAL A 733 12.70 14.89 4.58
C VAL A 733 11.62 15.97 4.79
N PRO A 734 12.00 17.26 4.90
CA PRO A 734 11.05 18.35 5.06
C PRO A 734 10.22 18.64 3.80
N ASP A 735 10.69 18.25 2.61
CA ASP A 735 10.14 18.60 1.30
C ASP A 735 8.68 18.21 1.15
N THR A 736 8.31 16.98 1.53
CA THR A 736 6.92 16.50 1.48
C THR A 736 6.04 17.35 2.38
N SER A 737 6.50 17.67 3.59
CA SER A 737 5.77 18.52 4.53
C SER A 737 5.60 19.95 3.98
N ILE A 738 6.62 20.51 3.32
CA ILE A 738 6.52 21.82 2.65
C ILE A 738 5.47 21.76 1.53
N ASN A 739 5.48 20.71 0.71
CA ASN A 739 4.51 20.54 -0.38
C ASN A 739 3.07 20.43 0.13
N LEU A 740 2.85 19.67 1.21
CA LEU A 740 1.54 19.53 1.86
C LEU A 740 1.08 20.84 2.52
N ALA A 741 1.99 21.61 3.10
CA ALA A 741 1.68 22.93 3.63
C ALA A 741 1.31 23.93 2.51
N ARG A 742 1.99 23.90 1.35
CA ARG A 742 1.63 24.72 0.17
C ARG A 742 0.30 24.33 -0.44
N LEU A 743 -0.10 23.06 -0.30
CA LEU A 743 -1.44 22.59 -0.64
C LEU A 743 -2.52 23.10 0.33
N GLY A 744 -2.13 23.63 1.49
CA GLY A 744 -3.05 24.09 2.54
C GLY A 744 -3.63 22.96 3.39
N ALA A 745 -2.98 21.79 3.40
CA ALA A 745 -3.49 20.60 4.09
C ALA A 745 -3.09 20.54 5.58
N LEU A 746 -1.97 21.16 5.95
CA LEU A 746 -1.38 21.03 7.30
C LEU A 746 -1.89 22.10 8.26
N SER A 747 -2.04 21.73 9.54
CA SER A 747 -2.30 22.69 10.61
C SER A 747 -1.04 23.50 10.94
N PRO A 748 -1.12 24.84 11.05
CA PRO A 748 -0.02 25.70 11.50
C PRO A 748 0.54 25.40 12.90
N ASP A 749 -0.26 24.81 13.78
CA ASP A 749 0.19 24.44 15.14
C ASP A 749 0.62 22.98 15.27
N GLY A 750 0.53 22.18 14.19
CA GLY A 750 0.96 20.79 14.22
C GLY A 750 0.07 19.86 15.03
N HIS A 751 -1.23 20.20 15.20
CA HIS A 751 -2.23 19.32 15.82
C HIS A 751 -3.45 19.08 14.91
N SER A 752 -4.00 17.87 14.95
CA SER A 752 -5.26 17.50 14.29
C SER A 752 -6.44 17.69 15.24
N LYS A 753 -7.19 18.77 15.11
CA LYS A 753 -8.26 19.13 16.06
C LYS A 753 -9.63 18.65 15.59
N THR A 754 -9.85 17.35 15.62
CA THR A 754 -11.07 16.73 15.08
C THR A 754 -12.34 17.28 15.74
N PHE A 755 -13.31 17.69 14.90
CA PHE A 755 -14.61 18.29 15.24
C PHE A 755 -14.57 19.66 15.92
N GLU A 756 -13.39 20.21 16.15
CA GLU A 756 -13.21 21.40 16.97
C GLU A 756 -13.40 22.69 16.16
N ALA A 757 -13.85 23.77 16.80
CA ALA A 757 -14.15 25.04 16.13
C ALA A 757 -12.93 25.75 15.51
N SER A 758 -11.74 25.55 16.07
CA SER A 758 -10.44 26.01 15.56
C SER A 758 -9.71 24.99 14.68
N ALA A 759 -10.39 23.93 14.22
CA ALA A 759 -9.92 23.01 13.19
C ALA A 759 -9.41 23.77 11.95
N ASN A 760 -8.14 23.56 11.60
CA ASN A 760 -7.40 24.39 10.64
C ASN A 760 -6.41 23.58 9.77
N GLY A 761 -6.56 22.25 9.72
CA GLY A 761 -5.66 21.35 9.00
C GLY A 761 -5.29 20.14 9.85
N TYR A 762 -4.46 19.25 9.31
CA TYR A 762 -3.98 18.08 10.05
C TYR A 762 -2.50 18.18 10.42
N ALA A 763 -2.10 17.51 11.51
CA ALA A 763 -0.70 17.29 11.85
C ALA A 763 -0.20 16.03 11.15
N ARG A 764 1.02 15.98 10.61
CA ARG A 764 1.56 14.71 10.09
C ARG A 764 1.91 13.75 11.24
N GLY A 765 1.96 12.46 10.95
CA GLY A 765 2.40 11.43 11.89
C GLY A 765 3.12 10.28 11.20
N GLU A 766 4.04 9.63 11.91
CA GLU A 766 4.67 8.38 11.51
C GLU A 766 3.91 7.17 12.07
N GLY A 767 4.07 5.99 11.48
CA GLY A 767 3.43 4.78 12.00
C GLY A 767 3.58 3.57 11.10
N CYS A 768 3.65 2.38 11.73
CA CYS A 768 3.61 1.10 11.04
C CYS A 768 2.68 0.16 11.80
N ILE A 769 1.62 -0.33 11.15
CA ILE A 769 0.76 -1.36 11.74
C ILE A 769 0.63 -2.50 10.74
N VAL A 770 0.84 -3.73 11.23
CA VAL A 770 0.67 -4.96 10.47
C VAL A 770 -0.39 -5.83 11.14
N TYR A 771 -1.43 -6.16 10.37
CA TYR A 771 -2.53 -7.02 10.77
C TYR A 771 -2.37 -8.41 10.16
N GLY A 772 -2.44 -9.43 11.02
CA GLY A 772 -2.50 -10.83 10.62
C GLY A 772 -3.94 -11.31 10.48
N PHE A 773 -4.33 -11.70 9.25
CA PHE A 773 -5.66 -12.21 8.93
C PHE A 773 -5.66 -13.71 8.66
N ALA A 774 -6.72 -14.37 9.12
CA ALA A 774 -7.06 -15.74 8.75
C ALA A 774 -8.58 -15.90 8.60
N ARG A 775 -9.01 -16.90 7.83
CA ARG A 775 -10.44 -17.19 7.70
C ARG A 775 -11.02 -17.56 9.06
N THR A 776 -12.23 -17.08 9.34
CA THR A 776 -12.90 -17.37 10.63
C THR A 776 -12.98 -18.86 10.94
N ARG A 777 -13.29 -19.69 9.93
CA ARG A 777 -13.34 -21.16 10.05
C ARG A 777 -12.03 -21.78 10.53
N ASP A 778 -10.91 -21.16 10.15
CA ASP A 778 -9.57 -21.63 10.52
C ASP A 778 -9.22 -21.06 11.90
N ALA A 779 -9.45 -19.76 12.15
CA ALA A 779 -9.04 -19.09 13.38
C ALA A 779 -9.86 -19.46 14.63
N MET A 780 -11.06 -20.02 14.50
CA MET A 780 -11.94 -20.37 15.63
C MET A 780 -11.78 -21.81 16.15
N GLN A 781 -10.71 -22.52 15.77
CA GLN A 781 -10.43 -23.87 16.29
C GLN A 781 -9.98 -23.85 17.78
N PRO A 782 -10.21 -24.92 18.56
CA PRO A 782 -9.79 -24.98 19.96
C PRO A 782 -8.30 -24.68 20.14
N GLY A 783 -7.96 -23.81 21.11
CA GLY A 783 -6.58 -23.38 21.38
C GLY A 783 -6.09 -22.20 20.54
N ARG A 784 -6.94 -21.62 19.68
CA ARG A 784 -6.64 -20.43 18.88
C ARG A 784 -7.24 -19.18 19.52
N GLN A 785 -6.51 -18.06 19.49
CA GLN A 785 -6.98 -16.77 19.99
C GLN A 785 -7.09 -15.75 18.85
N ALA A 786 -8.25 -15.12 18.80
CA ALA A 786 -8.66 -14.14 17.82
C ALA A 786 -9.05 -12.88 18.57
N GLU A 787 -8.50 -11.72 18.20
CA GLU A 787 -8.76 -10.48 18.94
C GLU A 787 -10.03 -9.79 18.42
N ALA A 788 -10.29 -9.89 17.12
CA ALA A 788 -11.46 -9.32 16.46
C ALA A 788 -11.79 -9.98 15.12
N VAL A 789 -12.90 -9.56 14.52
CA VAL A 789 -13.37 -10.00 13.21
C VAL A 789 -13.63 -8.79 12.32
N LEU A 790 -13.06 -8.75 11.12
CA LEU A 790 -13.50 -7.88 10.03
C LEU A 790 -14.74 -8.51 9.39
N LEU A 791 -15.92 -7.93 9.67
CA LEU A 791 -17.21 -8.44 9.21
C LEU A 791 -17.50 -8.06 7.76
N GLY A 792 -17.11 -6.85 7.36
CA GLY A 792 -17.29 -6.34 6.01
C GLY A 792 -16.42 -5.12 5.76
N SER A 793 -16.08 -4.91 4.49
CA SER A 793 -15.29 -3.75 4.05
C SER A 793 -15.67 -3.35 2.62
N ALA A 794 -15.42 -2.09 2.28
CA ALA A 794 -15.60 -1.56 0.93
C ALA A 794 -14.62 -0.41 0.67
N TYR A 795 -14.37 -0.12 -0.61
CA TYR A 795 -13.72 1.10 -1.05
C TYR A 795 -14.33 1.60 -2.36
N ASN A 796 -14.31 2.92 -2.59
CA ASN A 796 -14.85 3.57 -3.78
C ASN A 796 -14.09 4.86 -4.14
N GLN A 797 -14.56 5.59 -5.15
CA GLN A 797 -14.07 6.93 -5.51
C GLN A 797 -15.20 7.97 -5.42
N ALA A 798 -14.88 9.17 -4.93
CA ALA A 798 -15.68 10.39 -5.03
C ALA A 798 -16.19 10.73 -6.46
N GLY A 799 -15.45 10.37 -7.50
CA GLY A 799 -15.64 10.84 -8.87
C GLY A 799 -15.45 12.36 -8.99
N ARG A 800 -16.17 12.97 -9.94
CA ARG A 800 -16.13 14.43 -10.12
C ARG A 800 -16.75 15.14 -8.91
N SER A 801 -15.95 15.98 -8.26
CA SER A 801 -16.31 16.79 -7.08
C SER A 801 -15.94 18.27 -7.31
N SER A 802 -15.98 19.12 -6.27
CA SER A 802 -15.61 20.54 -6.36
C SER A 802 -14.11 20.78 -6.59
N GLY A 803 -13.27 19.76 -6.39
CA GLY A 803 -11.84 19.79 -6.63
C GLY A 803 -11.22 18.42 -6.37
N LEU A 804 -10.08 18.13 -6.98
CA LEU A 804 -9.42 16.81 -6.91
C LEU A 804 -9.22 16.32 -5.46
N THR A 805 -8.87 17.23 -4.55
CA THR A 805 -8.61 16.93 -3.14
C THR A 805 -9.81 17.21 -2.22
N ALA A 806 -10.95 17.61 -2.77
CA ALA A 806 -12.14 17.94 -1.99
C ALA A 806 -12.93 16.67 -1.63
N PRO A 807 -13.39 16.54 -0.36
CA PRO A 807 -14.20 15.40 0.06
C PRO A 807 -15.59 15.41 -0.62
N ASN A 808 -16.20 14.23 -0.72
CA ASN A 808 -17.52 14.05 -1.33
C ASN A 808 -18.46 13.25 -0.42
N GLY A 809 -19.38 13.95 0.25
CA GLY A 809 -20.33 13.35 1.19
C GLY A 809 -21.16 12.20 0.58
N PRO A 810 -21.80 12.36 -0.60
CA PRO A 810 -22.56 11.27 -1.22
C PRO A 810 -21.76 9.99 -1.47
N ALA A 811 -20.50 10.11 -1.90
CA ALA A 811 -19.62 8.94 -2.08
C ALA A 811 -19.27 8.27 -0.76
N GLN A 812 -19.03 9.04 0.31
CA GLN A 812 -18.81 8.52 1.66
C GLN A 812 -20.08 7.83 2.21
N THR A 813 -21.27 8.38 1.99
CA THR A 813 -22.55 7.75 2.35
C THR A 813 -22.71 6.39 1.64
N ALA A 814 -22.46 6.35 0.33
CA ALA A 814 -22.55 5.13 -0.47
C ALA A 814 -21.55 4.06 -0.01
N LEU A 815 -20.33 4.47 0.34
CA LEU A 815 -19.28 3.60 0.88
C LEU A 815 -19.71 2.91 2.17
N VAL A 816 -20.14 3.68 3.17
CA VAL A 816 -20.54 3.14 4.49
C VAL A 816 -21.70 2.16 4.34
N ARG A 817 -22.70 2.50 3.51
CA ARG A 817 -23.81 1.58 3.20
C ARG A 817 -23.35 0.31 2.50
N THR A 818 -22.37 0.39 1.61
CA THR A 818 -21.80 -0.78 0.93
C THR A 818 -21.07 -1.69 1.92
N ALA A 819 -20.30 -1.13 2.85
CA ALA A 819 -19.64 -1.89 3.90
C ALA A 819 -20.65 -2.55 4.87
N LEU A 820 -21.72 -1.85 5.27
CA LEU A 820 -22.82 -2.41 6.07
C LEU A 820 -23.49 -3.59 5.36
N ARG A 821 -23.79 -3.44 4.07
CA ARG A 821 -24.34 -4.53 3.24
C ARG A 821 -23.37 -5.72 3.13
N ALA A 822 -22.08 -5.45 2.95
CA ALA A 822 -21.05 -6.50 2.90
C ALA A 822 -20.95 -7.28 4.22
N ALA A 823 -21.16 -6.59 5.35
CA ALA A 823 -21.21 -7.18 6.69
C ALA A 823 -22.56 -7.82 7.04
N ALA A 824 -23.59 -7.67 6.19
CA ALA A 824 -24.99 -8.02 6.49
C ALA A 824 -25.51 -7.39 7.80
N LEU A 825 -25.14 -6.13 8.05
CA LEU A 825 -25.51 -5.37 9.25
C LEU A 825 -26.45 -4.23 8.93
N ARG A 826 -27.24 -3.84 9.92
CA ARG A 826 -28.10 -2.65 9.88
C ARG A 826 -27.36 -1.48 10.53
N PRO A 827 -27.73 -0.23 10.20
CA PRO A 827 -27.14 0.96 10.81
C PRO A 827 -27.08 0.96 12.34
N GLN A 828 -28.09 0.42 13.02
CA GLN A 828 -28.18 0.38 14.48
C GLN A 828 -27.19 -0.57 15.15
N ASP A 829 -26.55 -1.46 14.38
CA ASP A 829 -25.62 -2.44 14.93
C ASP A 829 -24.20 -1.83 15.15
N LEU A 830 -23.98 -0.57 14.76
CA LEU A 830 -22.73 0.17 14.96
C LEU A 830 -22.75 0.99 16.25
N ALA A 831 -21.89 0.64 17.21
CA ALA A 831 -21.68 1.39 18.47
C ALA A 831 -20.75 2.59 18.30
N PHE A 832 -19.72 2.42 17.49
CA PHE A 832 -18.63 3.38 17.37
C PHE A 832 -18.20 3.49 15.91
N VAL A 833 -17.79 4.68 15.49
CA VAL A 833 -17.10 4.88 14.23
C VAL A 833 -15.82 5.67 14.47
N SER A 834 -14.68 5.04 14.17
CA SER A 834 -13.42 5.76 14.00
C SER A 834 -13.49 6.52 12.69
N MET A 835 -13.74 7.80 12.78
CA MET A 835 -13.82 8.71 11.65
C MET A 835 -12.44 8.91 11.02
N HIS A 836 -12.43 9.34 9.75
CA HIS A 836 -11.22 9.86 9.13
C HIS A 836 -10.78 11.13 9.87
N GLY A 837 -11.68 12.07 10.14
CA GLY A 837 -11.58 13.11 11.17
C GLY A 837 -10.24 13.82 11.21
N THR A 838 -9.89 14.53 10.14
CA THR A 838 -8.58 15.19 9.97
C THR A 838 -8.45 16.50 10.73
N GLY A 839 -9.54 17.05 11.28
CA GLY A 839 -9.50 18.37 11.92
C GLY A 839 -9.49 19.48 10.88
N THR A 840 -10.22 19.28 9.77
CA THR A 840 -10.36 20.29 8.72
C THR A 840 -11.72 20.98 8.81
N PRO A 841 -11.80 22.30 8.55
CA PRO A 841 -13.05 23.05 8.73
C PRO A 841 -14.16 22.60 7.78
N LEU A 842 -13.79 22.06 6.61
CA LEU A 842 -14.73 21.57 5.59
C LEU A 842 -14.93 20.04 5.65
N GLY A 843 -13.87 19.28 5.91
CA GLY A 843 -13.92 17.81 5.87
C GLY A 843 -14.74 17.21 7.01
N ASP A 844 -14.53 17.69 8.24
CA ASP A 844 -15.20 17.15 9.42
C ASP A 844 -16.74 17.28 9.34
N PRO A 845 -17.34 18.44 8.95
CA PRO A 845 -18.79 18.53 8.75
C PRO A 845 -19.34 17.63 7.64
N ILE A 846 -18.61 17.50 6.51
CA ILE A 846 -19.04 16.66 5.38
C ILE A 846 -19.06 15.20 5.80
N GLU A 847 -18.03 14.76 6.50
CA GLU A 847 -17.91 13.38 6.97
C GLU A 847 -19.01 13.04 7.99
N VAL A 848 -19.27 13.91 8.97
CA VAL A 848 -20.33 13.72 9.96
C VAL A 848 -21.70 13.66 9.28
N GLY A 849 -21.98 14.56 8.34
CA GLY A 849 -23.22 14.55 7.58
C GLY A 849 -23.39 13.29 6.72
N ALA A 850 -22.32 12.84 6.06
CA ALA A 850 -22.33 11.63 5.24
C ALA A 850 -22.59 10.38 6.08
N LEU A 851 -21.91 10.25 7.23
CA LEU A 851 -22.16 9.15 8.15
C LEU A 851 -23.60 9.20 8.68
N GLY A 852 -24.09 10.37 9.08
CA GLY A 852 -25.47 10.52 9.54
C GLY A 852 -26.51 10.06 8.51
N GLN A 853 -26.30 10.38 7.23
CA GLN A 853 -27.13 9.88 6.13
C GLN A 853 -26.97 8.37 5.90
N ALA A 854 -25.76 7.84 6.04
CA ALA A 854 -25.51 6.41 5.89
C ALA A 854 -26.21 5.59 6.98
N LEU A 855 -26.26 6.15 8.20
CA LEU A 855 -26.87 5.53 9.38
C LEU A 855 -28.37 5.83 9.53
N ALA A 856 -28.97 6.51 8.56
CA ALA A 856 -30.37 6.92 8.63
C ALA A 856 -31.28 5.69 8.84
N GLY A 857 -32.03 5.70 9.95
CA GLY A 857 -32.93 4.62 10.33
C GLY A 857 -34.36 4.87 9.87
N THR A 858 -35.21 3.84 9.95
CA THR A 858 -36.67 4.01 9.85
C THR A 858 -37.22 4.61 11.15
N PRO A 859 -38.43 5.22 11.18
CA PRO A 859 -39.00 5.79 12.41
C PRO A 859 -39.10 4.81 13.60
N LYS A 860 -39.13 3.49 13.34
CA LYS A 860 -39.17 2.43 14.35
C LYS A 860 -37.79 2.07 14.93
N HIS A 861 -36.69 2.38 14.23
CA HIS A 861 -35.33 1.98 14.61
C HIS A 861 -34.40 3.20 14.66
N PHE A 862 -33.98 3.56 15.87
CA PHE A 862 -33.09 4.70 16.12
C PHE A 862 -31.63 4.25 16.20
N SER A 863 -30.79 4.74 15.29
CA SER A 863 -29.35 4.42 15.28
C SER A 863 -28.59 5.34 16.24
N ARG A 864 -27.67 4.80 17.06
CA ARG A 864 -26.77 5.60 17.92
C ARG A 864 -25.35 5.13 17.73
N ALA A 865 -24.45 6.05 17.34
CA ALA A 865 -23.04 5.74 17.22
C ALA A 865 -22.17 6.84 17.86
N THR A 866 -21.17 6.42 18.63
CA THR A 866 -20.14 7.31 19.16
C THR A 866 -19.09 7.55 18.08
N LEU A 867 -18.63 8.80 17.92
CA LEU A 867 -17.64 9.16 16.91
C LEU A 867 -16.31 9.54 17.56
N GLY A 868 -15.19 9.06 17.03
CA GLY A 868 -13.87 9.50 17.46
C GLY A 868 -12.90 9.52 16.30
N SER A 869 -11.76 10.17 16.47
CA SER A 869 -10.64 10.06 15.54
C SER A 869 -9.36 10.00 16.34
N VAL A 870 -8.54 9.04 15.97
CA VAL A 870 -7.27 8.81 16.61
C VAL A 870 -6.20 9.83 16.19
N LYS A 871 -6.45 10.55 15.09
CA LYS A 871 -5.55 11.60 14.59
C LYS A 871 -5.40 12.75 15.59
N ALA A 872 -6.39 12.93 16.46
CA ALA A 872 -6.30 13.91 17.53
C ALA A 872 -5.21 13.60 18.58
N CYS A 873 -4.67 12.37 18.60
CA CYS A 873 -3.62 11.96 19.53
C CYS A 873 -2.22 11.99 18.89
N TYR A 874 -2.05 11.44 17.68
CA TYR A 874 -0.72 11.29 17.05
C TYR A 874 -0.67 11.86 15.63
N GLY A 875 -1.57 12.78 15.30
CA GLY A 875 -1.69 13.31 13.96
C GLY A 875 -2.10 12.25 12.94
N HIS A 876 -1.98 12.62 11.68
CA HIS A 876 -2.35 11.84 10.53
C HIS A 876 -1.17 10.99 10.04
N SER A 877 -1.23 9.68 10.31
CA SER A 877 -0.20 8.72 9.87
C SER A 877 -0.31 8.27 8.40
N GLU A 878 -0.87 9.14 7.56
CA GLU A 878 -1.02 9.03 6.10
C GLU A 878 -1.34 7.60 5.60
N GLY A 879 -0.40 6.90 4.95
CA GLY A 879 -0.61 5.54 4.41
C GLY A 879 -1.07 4.52 5.44
N SER A 880 -0.69 4.71 6.71
CA SER A 880 -1.06 3.86 7.85
C SER A 880 -2.29 4.34 8.64
N ALA A 881 -2.91 5.47 8.26
CA ALA A 881 -3.97 6.10 9.05
C ALA A 881 -5.23 5.24 9.22
N GLY A 882 -5.57 4.46 8.18
CA GLY A 882 -6.68 3.53 8.22
C GLY A 882 -6.46 2.39 9.21
N ALA A 883 -5.26 1.80 9.22
CA ALA A 883 -4.89 0.80 10.21
C ALA A 883 -4.92 1.37 11.62
N HIS A 884 -4.38 2.57 11.83
CA HIS A 884 -4.42 3.28 13.10
C HIS A 884 -5.85 3.50 13.63
N GLY A 885 -6.79 3.86 12.75
CA GLY A 885 -8.22 3.95 13.12
C GLY A 885 -8.84 2.60 13.49
N ALA A 886 -8.41 1.50 12.84
CA ALA A 886 -8.84 0.16 13.22
C ALA A 886 -8.28 -0.25 14.58
N LEU A 887 -7.02 0.04 14.89
CA LEU A 887 -6.45 -0.22 16.20
C LEU A 887 -7.21 0.53 17.31
N LEU A 888 -7.59 1.79 17.08
CA LEU A 888 -8.49 2.52 17.99
C LEU A 888 -9.80 1.76 18.17
N ALA A 889 -10.50 1.46 17.08
CA ALA A 889 -11.79 0.77 17.13
C ALA A 889 -11.71 -0.55 17.94
N LEU A 890 -10.66 -1.32 17.73
CA LEU A 890 -10.42 -2.59 18.41
C LEU A 890 -10.16 -2.39 19.90
N CYS A 891 -9.35 -1.39 20.26
CA CYS A 891 -9.12 -0.99 21.63
C CYS A 891 -10.45 -0.64 22.34
N LEU A 892 -11.25 0.23 21.73
CA LEU A 892 -12.53 0.65 22.34
C LEU A 892 -13.52 -0.51 22.47
N LEU A 893 -13.57 -1.42 21.49
CA LEU A 893 -14.37 -2.64 21.59
C LEU A 893 -13.90 -3.55 22.74
N GLN A 894 -12.59 -3.69 22.95
CA GLN A 894 -12.05 -4.50 24.03
C GLN A 894 -12.42 -3.95 25.41
N GLN A 895 -12.28 -2.63 25.62
CA GLN A 895 -12.58 -1.97 26.90
C GLN A 895 -14.05 -1.58 27.09
N GLN A 896 -14.87 -1.66 26.04
CA GLN A 896 -16.28 -1.22 26.06
C GLN A 896 -16.44 0.24 26.52
N ALA A 897 -15.47 1.11 26.19
CA ALA A 897 -15.50 2.52 26.55
C ALA A 897 -14.79 3.34 25.45
N ALA A 898 -15.29 4.54 25.16
CA ALA A 898 -14.65 5.47 24.22
C ALA A 898 -13.97 6.62 24.96
N ALA A 899 -12.64 6.73 24.85
CA ALA A 899 -11.89 7.83 25.43
C ALA A 899 -12.34 9.19 24.85
N PRO A 900 -12.21 10.31 25.60
CA PRO A 900 -12.45 11.66 25.08
C PRO A 900 -11.69 11.94 23.78
N THR A 901 -12.32 12.65 22.84
CA THR A 901 -11.63 13.13 21.62
C THR A 901 -10.67 14.25 22.01
N MET A 902 -9.38 14.06 21.74
CA MET A 902 -8.38 15.07 22.06
C MET A 902 -8.59 16.41 21.36
N HIS A 903 -8.17 17.48 22.03
CA HIS A 903 -8.36 18.89 21.67
C HIS A 903 -9.82 19.39 21.61
N LEU A 904 -10.84 18.52 21.64
CA LEU A 904 -12.23 18.91 21.42
C LEU A 904 -12.84 19.67 22.61
N ARG A 905 -12.74 21.02 22.59
CA ARG A 905 -13.35 21.90 23.61
C ARG A 905 -14.64 22.56 23.15
N ASN A 906 -14.68 23.04 21.91
CA ASN A 906 -15.85 23.65 21.28
C ASN A 906 -16.13 22.95 19.96
N LEU A 907 -17.38 22.53 19.72
CA LEU A 907 -17.73 21.93 18.44
C LEU A 907 -17.69 23.00 17.36
N ASN A 908 -17.17 22.64 16.19
CA ASN A 908 -17.34 23.42 14.99
C ASN A 908 -18.84 23.62 14.71
N PRO A 909 -19.34 24.86 14.49
CA PRO A 909 -20.75 25.11 14.25
C PRO A 909 -21.35 24.32 13.08
N TYR A 910 -20.56 24.03 12.05
CA TYR A 910 -20.98 23.22 10.91
C TYR A 910 -21.09 21.73 11.27
N VAL A 911 -20.23 21.24 12.16
CA VAL A 911 -20.33 19.88 12.71
C VAL A 911 -21.55 19.77 13.64
N GLU A 912 -21.79 20.77 14.48
CA GLU A 912 -22.98 20.84 15.34
C GLU A 912 -24.27 20.83 14.51
N ALA A 913 -24.31 21.60 13.41
CA ALA A 913 -25.42 21.57 12.46
C ALA A 913 -25.60 20.18 11.84
N ALA A 914 -24.52 19.52 11.41
CA ALA A 914 -24.57 18.18 10.84
C ALA A 914 -25.11 17.14 11.85
N PHE A 915 -24.74 17.24 13.13
CA PHE A 915 -25.31 16.41 14.19
C PHE A 915 -26.80 16.66 14.39
N ALA A 916 -27.22 17.93 14.42
CA ALA A 916 -28.62 18.31 14.55
C ALA A 916 -29.47 17.82 13.36
N ASP A 917 -28.92 17.88 12.15
CA ASP A 917 -29.58 17.40 10.94
C ASP A 917 -29.69 15.88 10.93
N THR A 918 -28.63 15.17 11.34
CA THR A 918 -28.66 13.71 11.49
C THR A 918 -29.76 13.28 12.48
N LYS A 919 -29.87 13.98 13.61
CA LYS A 919 -30.91 13.70 14.62
C LYS A 919 -32.33 13.99 14.13
N ARG A 920 -32.54 15.08 13.40
CA ARG A 920 -33.86 15.50 12.93
C ARG A 920 -34.33 14.76 11.69
N ALA A 921 -33.45 14.59 10.71
CA ALA A 921 -33.79 14.12 9.37
C ALA A 921 -33.50 12.63 9.15
N CYS A 922 -32.56 12.05 9.89
CA CYS A 922 -32.10 10.67 9.66
C CYS A 922 -32.52 9.69 10.75
N ASN A 923 -33.28 10.12 11.78
CA ASN A 923 -33.63 9.30 12.95
C ASN A 923 -32.41 8.58 13.56
N ALA A 924 -31.26 9.26 13.58
CA ALA A 924 -29.98 8.74 14.07
C ALA A 924 -29.29 9.77 14.97
N SER A 925 -28.53 9.34 15.97
CA SER A 925 -27.75 10.24 16.82
C SER A 925 -26.29 9.82 16.83
N THR A 926 -25.44 10.70 16.32
CA THR A 926 -23.99 10.58 16.40
C THR A 926 -23.44 11.64 17.33
N THR A 927 -22.49 11.27 18.20
CA THR A 927 -21.90 12.20 19.17
C THR A 927 -20.44 11.86 19.45
N PRO A 928 -19.54 12.87 19.58
CA PRO A 928 -18.17 12.62 20.02
C PRO A 928 -18.06 12.59 21.55
N PRO A 929 -17.15 11.78 22.12
CA PRO A 929 -16.85 11.80 23.55
C PRO A 929 -16.04 13.06 23.90
N ARG A 930 -16.41 13.74 25.00
CA ARG A 930 -15.80 15.03 25.43
C ARG A 930 -15.21 15.00 26.83
N GLU A 931 -16.01 14.69 27.86
CA GLU A 931 -15.56 14.72 29.27
C GLU A 931 -15.77 13.38 30.00
N VAL A 932 -16.79 12.61 29.60
CA VAL A 932 -17.07 11.28 30.16
C VAL A 932 -16.96 10.26 29.02
N ALA A 933 -16.18 9.21 29.23
CA ALA A 933 -16.09 8.10 28.30
C ALA A 933 -17.44 7.35 28.28
N PRO A 934 -18.21 7.37 27.18
CA PRO A 934 -19.44 6.61 27.11
C PRO A 934 -19.11 5.12 27.15
N VAL A 935 -19.91 4.36 27.91
CA VAL A 935 -19.90 2.89 27.87
C VAL A 935 -20.49 2.46 26.53
N LEU A 936 -19.77 1.60 25.82
CA LEU A 936 -20.24 0.99 24.59
C LEU A 936 -21.02 -0.29 24.94
N GLU A 937 -22.24 -0.43 24.41
CA GLU A 937 -23.05 -1.62 24.69
C GLU A 937 -22.38 -2.89 24.15
N GLU A 938 -22.49 -3.97 24.92
CA GLU A 938 -21.88 -5.25 24.62
C GLU A 938 -22.56 -5.90 23.40
N GLY A 939 -21.75 -6.37 22.43
CA GLY A 939 -22.24 -6.99 21.18
C GLY A 939 -22.36 -6.07 19.97
N LEU A 940 -22.11 -4.77 20.12
CA LEU A 940 -22.11 -3.82 19.00
C LEU A 940 -20.77 -3.75 18.26
N MET A 941 -20.82 -3.33 16.99
CA MET A 941 -19.70 -3.30 16.06
C MET A 941 -19.06 -1.91 15.96
N ALA A 942 -17.82 -1.85 15.49
CA ALA A 942 -17.12 -0.59 15.24
C ALA A 942 -16.83 -0.39 13.74
N GLY A 943 -17.21 0.76 13.20
CA GLY A 943 -16.82 1.19 11.86
C GLY A 943 -15.49 1.96 11.86
N VAL A 944 -14.76 1.91 10.75
CA VAL A 944 -13.51 2.66 10.56
C VAL A 944 -13.52 3.27 9.18
N SER A 945 -13.42 4.59 9.09
CA SER A 945 -13.34 5.35 7.84
C SER A 945 -11.92 5.85 7.58
N SER A 946 -11.45 5.74 6.33
CA SER A 946 -10.27 6.48 5.87
C SER A 946 -10.43 6.96 4.44
N PHE A 947 -10.18 8.26 4.21
CA PHE A 947 -10.43 8.92 2.93
C PHE A 947 -9.13 9.50 2.37
N GLY A 948 -8.71 9.00 1.22
CA GLY A 948 -7.52 9.48 0.53
C GLY A 948 -7.77 10.86 -0.10
N MET A 949 -6.76 11.73 -0.04
CA MET A 949 -6.79 13.03 -0.72
C MET A 949 -6.95 12.93 -2.25
N SER A 950 -6.78 11.74 -2.83
CA SER A 950 -7.03 11.46 -4.25
C SER A 950 -8.51 11.19 -4.57
N GLY A 951 -9.38 11.17 -3.56
CA GLY A 951 -10.81 10.85 -3.68
C GLY A 951 -11.15 9.37 -3.44
N VAL A 952 -10.16 8.50 -3.20
CA VAL A 952 -10.37 7.08 -2.87
C VAL A 952 -10.76 6.93 -1.40
N ASN A 953 -11.96 6.42 -1.12
CA ASN A 953 -12.49 6.26 0.23
C ASN A 953 -12.53 4.77 0.59
N ALA A 954 -12.22 4.41 1.84
CA ALA A 954 -12.32 3.05 2.35
C ALA A 954 -13.06 3.01 3.71
N HIS A 955 -13.85 1.97 3.94
CA HIS A 955 -14.54 1.73 5.20
C HIS A 955 -14.52 0.25 5.58
N GLY A 956 -14.24 -0.06 6.84
CA GLY A 956 -14.25 -1.41 7.40
C GLY A 956 -15.09 -1.50 8.67
N ILE A 957 -15.73 -2.65 8.91
CA ILE A 957 -16.56 -2.91 10.09
C ILE A 957 -15.99 -4.08 10.88
N PHE A 958 -15.68 -3.82 12.15
CA PHE A 958 -14.99 -4.72 13.05
C PHE A 958 -15.88 -5.13 14.23
N ALA A 959 -15.69 -6.36 14.71
CA ALA A 959 -16.39 -6.95 15.84
C ALA A 959 -15.41 -7.54 16.86
N LYS A 960 -15.75 -7.49 18.14
CA LYS A 960 -15.02 -8.21 19.19
C LYS A 960 -15.38 -9.71 19.15
N VAL A 961 -14.41 -10.58 19.39
CA VAL A 961 -14.67 -12.00 19.64
C VAL A 961 -15.12 -12.17 21.11
N PRO A 962 -16.32 -12.73 21.41
CA PRO A 962 -16.82 -12.87 22.77
C PRO A 962 -15.91 -13.72 23.66
N ALA A 963 -15.58 -13.23 24.87
CA ALA A 963 -14.84 -14.00 25.86
C ALA A 963 -15.74 -15.05 26.51
N GLY A 964 -15.45 -16.35 26.33
CA GLY A 964 -16.19 -17.46 26.97
C GLY A 964 -16.86 -18.48 26.04
N GLN A 965 -16.92 -18.23 24.73
CA GLN A 965 -17.32 -19.23 23.71
C GLN A 965 -16.12 -19.92 23.04
N GLN A 966 -14.98 -19.99 23.74
CA GLN A 966 -13.85 -20.84 23.33
C GLN A 966 -14.10 -22.33 23.62
N GLU A 967 -15.07 -22.64 24.47
CA GLU A 967 -15.59 -23.99 24.68
C GLU A 967 -17.13 -23.96 24.60
N ALA A 968 -17.70 -24.69 23.63
CA ALA A 968 -19.13 -25.01 23.52
C ALA A 968 -20.14 -23.85 23.26
N GLN A 969 -20.01 -23.17 22.12
CA GLN A 969 -21.09 -22.90 21.15
C GLN A 969 -20.49 -21.97 20.10
N ALA A 970 -20.41 -22.43 18.85
CA ALA A 970 -19.86 -21.66 17.75
C ALA A 970 -20.54 -20.28 17.68
N VAL A 971 -19.76 -19.20 17.77
CA VAL A 971 -20.13 -17.94 17.13
C VAL A 971 -20.54 -18.33 15.73
N ARG A 972 -21.85 -18.35 15.43
CA ARG A 972 -22.30 -18.62 14.07
C ARG A 972 -21.66 -17.50 13.24
N PRO A 973 -20.77 -17.82 12.28
CA PRO A 973 -20.26 -16.79 11.40
C PRO A 973 -21.48 -16.10 10.80
N VAL A 974 -21.60 -14.79 11.02
CA VAL A 974 -22.71 -13.98 10.47
C VAL A 974 -22.72 -14.10 8.94
N SER A 975 -21.59 -14.49 8.35
CA SER A 975 -21.40 -14.82 6.94
C SER A 975 -20.14 -15.69 6.74
N GLU A 976 -20.11 -16.57 5.72
CA GLU A 976 -18.89 -17.28 5.29
C GLU A 976 -17.75 -16.33 4.86
N ARG A 977 -18.03 -15.03 4.74
CA ARG A 977 -17.10 -13.97 4.30
C ARG A 977 -16.39 -13.22 5.45
N SER A 978 -16.70 -13.51 6.72
CA SER A 978 -16.07 -12.81 7.85
C SER A 978 -14.63 -13.30 8.09
N MET A 979 -13.73 -12.40 8.47
CA MET A 979 -12.29 -12.66 8.62
C MET A 979 -11.79 -12.31 10.02
N VAL A 980 -10.96 -13.17 10.61
CA VAL A 980 -10.45 -12.95 11.95
C VAL A 980 -9.11 -12.22 11.91
N LEU A 981 -8.98 -11.23 12.80
CA LEU A 981 -7.75 -10.54 13.13
C LEU A 981 -7.07 -11.24 14.31
N CYS A 982 -5.85 -11.73 14.09
CA CYS A 982 -5.06 -12.47 15.09
C CYS A 982 -3.98 -11.62 15.77
N CYS A 983 -3.77 -10.37 15.36
CA CYS A 983 -2.68 -9.54 15.85
C CYS A 983 -3.12 -8.08 15.97
N LEU A 984 -2.88 -7.51 17.15
CA LEU A 984 -2.66 -6.09 17.34
C LEU A 984 -1.22 -5.89 17.76
N GLU A 985 -0.66 -4.73 17.43
CA GLU A 985 0.64 -4.27 17.87
C GLU A 985 0.74 -4.32 19.40
N ARG A 986 1.14 -5.48 19.94
CA ARG A 986 1.76 -5.57 21.25
C ARG A 986 3.19 -5.21 20.95
N GLN A 987 3.61 -3.98 21.24
CA GLN A 987 5.03 -3.71 21.41
C GLN A 987 5.52 -4.53 22.62
N GLN A 988 5.70 -5.83 22.43
CA GLN A 988 6.66 -6.60 23.18
C GLN A 988 8.01 -6.09 22.65
N ASN A 989 8.56 -5.10 23.35
CA ASN A 989 9.94 -4.70 23.17
C ASN A 989 10.81 -5.94 23.37
N ALA A 990 11.16 -6.61 22.27
CA ALA A 990 12.16 -7.64 22.26
C ALA A 990 13.47 -6.97 22.66
N ALA A 991 13.95 -7.30 23.85
CA ALA A 991 15.19 -6.82 24.43
C ALA A 991 16.39 -7.25 23.57
#